data_AF-A0A9W9QX54-F1
#
_entry.id   AF-A0A9W9QX54-F1
#
_cell.length_a   1.000
_cell.length_b   1.000
_cell.length_c   1.000
_cell.angle_alpha   90.00
_cell.angle_beta   90.00
_cell.angle_gamma   90.00
#
_symmetry.space_group_name_H-M   'P 1'
#
loop_
_entity.id
_entity.type
_entity.pdbx_description
1 polymer ?
#
loop_
_entity_poly.entity_id
_entity_poly.type
_entity_poly.pdbx_seq_one_letter_code
_entity_poly.pdbx_strand_id
1 'polypeptide(L)'
;MSSAILSSSALLRNVTTARVGLSGCRWSSTGAISEFASQRESVSRNAIFKRRERQPSRAIYLEEQKSATESRGLEKFHPRDYKAGDIVAPKDMSPTQMKKWGKRQSPGTDAFDALNLKPLDMYKNFSVMSEYMTNMGRIKPRTETGLRPVNQRKMAKALRRAIGMGLMPSVHRHPEVIASELRARMEGPESIWAASPSTTRGQPTQLSSDAKGERLAYASNKSIFLRSIDDPAVAKQYTEHKAQTTVARFSPSGFYVASGDAAGIVRVWDCVGDGITKGEYSIVNGRINDLAWDGDSQRIIAVGDGKQRYGHCITWDSGNTVGEITGHTQQLNTVSIRQQRPLRAATAGDDRKTVFYHGAPFKFNNGIADKHSNYIYGVGFSPDGSHLVSVGADRKIWLYDGKSGETKGQIGEGEHNGSIFGVSWAKDSRKFVTASADRTVKIWDVEAGKATQTWTLGEEGAMAVRDHQVGVVWPHGRSDDLLISLSLSGDLNYLVEGTPKPRQVISGHQKSITSLNQTTVDNKETLWTGSFDGRVCNWDVATGTAEEIEGDAHPGYVAGLAATPEGSGRIYSVGWDDTLRSIDASAKTYTGSAAKLNGQPKGVAAGDTTVLTGESESVEIFQDGQKTGEFKTDFAATTVAAHGTMAAVGGENGSVQICAISSSRLSPRADINASRNPISSLAFSPDASHLAVGDLRGRVLVFKVSDGSLVTDRWTAHTARITSLSWNAAGSHVVSGSLDTNIFVWSLAKPGDWIELQNAHKEGVHGVGWVAGSSKIISAGADAAVKVWKVEGLQ
;
A
#
# COMPACT_ATOMS: atom_id res chain seq x y z
N MET A 1 60.00 -42.83 -16.65
CA MET A 1 60.97 -42.60 -15.56
C MET A 1 60.22 -41.98 -14.39
N SER A 2 60.11 -42.74 -13.30
CA SER A 2 60.17 -42.36 -11.87
C SER A 2 59.43 -41.10 -11.39
N SER A 3 58.31 -41.18 -10.64
CA SER A 3 58.18 -41.42 -9.16
C SER A 3 58.61 -40.21 -8.31
N ALA A 4 58.04 -39.79 -7.18
CA ALA A 4 56.91 -40.10 -6.30
C ALA A 4 56.82 -38.90 -5.30
N ILE A 5 55.75 -38.66 -4.53
CA ILE A 5 55.60 -39.08 -3.11
C ILE A 5 54.12 -38.99 -2.69
N LEU A 6 53.74 -39.97 -1.87
CA LEU A 6 52.44 -40.31 -1.27
C LEU A 6 52.19 -39.66 0.11
N SER A 7 50.92 -39.76 0.57
CA SER A 7 50.40 -39.90 1.97
C SER A 7 49.34 -38.82 2.30
N SER A 8 48.11 -39.08 2.77
CA SER A 8 47.47 -40.28 3.36
C SER A 8 45.91 -40.18 3.35
N SER A 9 45.28 -41.37 3.37
CA SER A 9 43.86 -41.83 3.42
C SER A 9 43.01 -41.33 4.61
N ALA A 10 41.69 -41.56 4.79
CA ALA A 10 40.47 -41.99 4.07
C ALA A 10 39.36 -42.11 5.16
N LEU A 11 38.06 -41.93 4.85
CA LEU A 11 36.92 -42.79 5.27
C LEU A 11 35.53 -42.17 5.03
N LEU A 12 34.88 -42.72 4.01
CA LEU A 12 33.45 -43.07 3.80
C LEU A 12 32.35 -42.55 4.75
N ARG A 13 31.30 -41.98 4.14
CA ARG A 13 29.91 -41.99 4.64
C ARG A 13 29.05 -42.84 3.71
N ASN A 14 28.45 -43.90 4.26
CA ASN A 14 27.33 -44.62 3.66
C ASN A 14 26.05 -44.31 4.45
N VAL A 15 24.96 -44.11 3.72
CA VAL A 15 23.57 -43.97 4.17
C VAL A 15 22.83 -45.22 3.72
N THR A 16 22.04 -45.86 4.59
CA THR A 16 20.79 -46.58 4.22
C THR A 16 20.04 -47.14 5.44
N THR A 17 18.72 -46.85 5.51
CA THR A 17 17.56 -47.73 5.89
C THR A 17 17.53 -48.44 7.26
N ALA A 18 16.42 -48.69 7.98
CA ALA A 18 14.98 -48.42 7.92
C ALA A 18 14.31 -49.00 9.20
N ARG A 19 13.00 -48.69 9.38
CA ARG A 19 11.91 -49.45 10.04
C ARG A 19 11.55 -49.30 11.55
N VAL A 20 10.32 -48.80 11.74
CA VAL A 20 9.11 -49.38 12.42
C VAL A 20 9.10 -49.62 13.95
N GLY A 21 8.03 -49.17 14.62
CA GLY A 21 7.49 -49.88 15.82
C GLY A 21 6.58 -49.10 16.80
N LEU A 22 5.27 -49.19 16.54
CA LEU A 22 4.03 -48.94 17.33
C LEU A 22 3.98 -48.90 18.89
N SER A 23 2.84 -48.35 19.36
CA SER A 23 2.10 -48.48 20.64
C SER A 23 2.18 -47.23 21.55
N GLY A 24 1.16 -46.75 22.28
CA GLY A 24 -0.21 -47.17 22.60
C GLY A 24 -0.61 -46.48 23.93
N CYS A 25 -1.92 -46.25 24.15
CA CYS A 25 -2.60 -46.01 25.44
C CYS A 25 -2.71 -44.59 26.08
N ARG A 26 -3.92 -44.03 25.93
CA ARG A 26 -4.97 -43.72 26.96
C ARG A 26 -4.62 -43.35 28.43
N TRP A 27 -5.27 -42.24 28.86
CA TRP A 27 -6.13 -42.02 30.05
C TRP A 27 -5.57 -41.58 31.44
N SER A 28 -6.16 -40.45 31.91
CA SER A 28 -6.78 -40.16 33.23
C SER A 28 -5.98 -39.95 34.54
N SER A 29 -6.18 -38.74 35.09
CA SER A 29 -6.70 -38.36 36.43
C SER A 29 -5.88 -38.41 37.73
N THR A 30 -6.14 -37.37 38.57
CA THR A 30 -6.00 -37.23 40.05
C THR A 30 -4.58 -37.21 40.61
N GLY A 31 -4.16 -36.35 41.56
CA GLY A 31 -4.80 -35.41 42.48
C GLY A 31 -4.04 -35.48 43.83
N ALA A 32 -3.71 -34.38 44.49
CA ALA A 32 -3.46 -34.34 45.94
C ALA A 32 -3.37 -32.91 46.50
N ILE A 33 -4.01 -32.77 47.65
CA ILE A 33 -4.27 -31.63 48.54
C ILE A 33 -3.06 -31.35 49.45
N SER A 34 -2.90 -30.10 49.94
CA SER A 34 -2.53 -29.86 51.34
C SER A 34 -3.13 -28.55 51.89
N GLU A 35 -3.66 -28.66 53.10
CA GLU A 35 -4.40 -27.69 53.90
C GLU A 35 -3.48 -26.66 54.58
N PHE A 36 -4.01 -25.48 54.95
CA PHE A 36 -4.10 -25.10 56.37
C PHE A 36 -5.21 -24.06 56.63
N ALA A 37 -5.98 -24.38 57.66
CA ALA A 37 -7.22 -23.80 58.19
C ALA A 37 -6.97 -22.49 58.98
N SER A 38 -7.85 -21.48 58.89
CA SER A 38 -9.03 -21.18 59.74
C SER A 38 -8.76 -20.57 61.12
N GLN A 39 -9.44 -19.45 61.43
CA GLN A 39 -10.24 -19.35 62.66
C GLN A 39 -11.38 -18.30 62.51
N ARG A 40 -12.58 -18.79 62.85
CA ARG A 40 -13.90 -18.16 63.14
C ARG A 40 -13.82 -17.23 64.37
N GLU A 41 -14.79 -16.42 64.82
CA GLU A 41 -16.11 -15.87 64.43
C GLU A 41 -16.50 -14.82 65.51
N SER A 42 -17.57 -14.06 65.22
CA SER A 42 -18.58 -13.45 66.14
C SER A 42 -18.62 -11.91 66.20
N VAL A 43 -19.53 -11.28 65.42
CA VAL A 43 -20.90 -10.80 65.74
C VAL A 43 -20.94 -9.50 66.57
N SER A 44 -21.38 -8.39 65.97
CA SER A 44 -22.55 -7.58 66.44
C SER A 44 -22.69 -6.23 65.73
N ARG A 45 -23.90 -6.04 65.19
CA ARG A 45 -24.70 -4.85 64.81
C ARG A 45 -24.23 -3.41 65.10
N ASN A 46 -24.68 -2.58 64.15
CA ASN A 46 -25.23 -1.21 64.23
C ASN A 46 -24.34 0.01 63.94
N ALA A 47 -24.67 0.63 62.80
CA ALA A 47 -24.85 2.06 62.53
C ALA A 47 -23.80 3.06 63.04
N ILE A 48 -23.16 3.76 62.09
CA ILE A 48 -23.19 5.23 61.89
C ILE A 48 -22.31 5.52 60.66
N PHE A 49 -22.93 5.86 59.53
CA PHE A 49 -22.23 6.51 58.40
C PHE A 49 -22.74 7.95 58.32
N LYS A 50 -21.86 8.91 58.65
CA LYS A 50 -22.07 10.33 58.37
C LYS A 50 -21.93 10.54 56.86
N ARG A 51 -23.06 10.80 56.20
CA ARG A 51 -23.14 11.31 54.83
C ARG A 51 -22.97 12.83 54.90
N ARG A 52 -22.00 13.39 54.17
CA ARG A 52 -21.97 14.82 53.83
C ARG A 52 -21.91 14.97 52.31
N GLU A 53 -22.96 15.59 51.80
CA GLU A 53 -23.28 15.85 50.39
C GLU A 53 -22.31 16.83 49.73
N ARG A 54 -22.13 16.71 48.41
CA ARG A 54 -22.24 17.83 47.47
C ARG A 54 -22.77 17.33 46.11
N GLN A 55 -23.95 17.81 45.72
CA GLN A 55 -24.45 17.79 44.35
C GLN A 55 -24.06 19.10 43.63
N PRO A 56 -23.92 19.11 42.28
CA PRO A 56 -23.98 20.36 41.52
C PRO A 56 -25.45 20.80 41.33
N SER A 57 -25.70 22.09 41.59
CA SER A 57 -27.03 22.67 41.73
C SER A 57 -27.69 23.04 40.40
N ARG A 58 -28.89 22.48 40.17
CA ARG A 58 -29.87 22.83 39.12
C ARG A 58 -30.30 24.31 39.10
N ALA A 59 -29.90 25.09 40.10
CA ALA A 59 -30.22 26.52 40.24
C ALA A 59 -29.43 27.41 39.26
N ILE A 60 -28.16 27.09 38.99
CA ILE A 60 -27.28 27.91 38.13
C ILE A 60 -27.74 27.85 36.67
N TYR A 61 -28.21 26.69 36.22
CA TYR A 61 -28.78 26.49 34.89
C TYR A 61 -30.11 27.24 34.67
N LEU A 62 -30.87 27.49 35.74
CA LEU A 62 -32.14 28.24 35.69
C LEU A 62 -31.92 29.76 35.75
N GLU A 63 -30.81 30.24 36.31
CA GLU A 63 -30.40 31.65 36.29
C GLU A 63 -29.89 32.10 34.92
N GLU A 64 -29.12 31.26 34.22
CA GLU A 64 -28.65 31.55 32.84
C GLU A 64 -29.77 31.62 31.80
N GLN A 65 -30.88 30.88 32.00
CA GLN A 65 -32.05 31.03 31.12
C GLN A 65 -32.86 32.29 31.41
N LYS A 66 -32.82 32.82 32.64
CA LYS A 66 -33.51 34.08 32.98
C LYS A 66 -32.80 35.30 32.39
N SER A 67 -31.46 35.34 32.41
CA SER A 67 -30.69 36.46 31.86
C SER A 67 -30.77 36.57 30.32
N ALA A 68 -31.04 35.47 29.62
CA ALA A 68 -31.23 35.47 28.17
C ALA A 68 -32.60 36.03 27.73
N THR A 69 -33.57 36.16 28.65
CA THR A 69 -34.94 36.60 28.31
C THR A 69 -35.19 38.10 28.60
N GLU A 70 -34.28 38.78 29.30
CA GLU A 70 -34.44 40.19 29.70
C GLU A 70 -33.95 41.24 28.68
N SER A 71 -33.43 40.83 27.52
CA SER A 71 -32.90 41.77 26.50
C SER A 71 -33.83 41.95 25.29
N ARG A 72 -35.11 42.25 25.51
CA ARG A 72 -35.93 42.92 24.48
C ARG A 72 -37.06 43.73 25.08
N GLY A 73 -36.87 45.05 25.07
CA GLY A 73 -37.82 46.05 25.55
C GLY A 73 -39.18 45.97 24.85
N LEU A 74 -40.22 46.09 25.67
CA LEU A 74 -41.60 46.30 25.27
C LEU A 74 -41.77 47.74 24.76
N GLU A 75 -41.97 47.92 23.45
CA GLU A 75 -42.68 49.10 22.96
C GLU A 75 -44.19 48.89 23.13
N LYS A 76 -44.81 49.85 23.81
CA LYS A 76 -46.24 49.97 24.04
C LYS A 76 -46.96 50.17 22.71
N PHE A 77 -48.02 49.39 22.47
CA PHE A 77 -49.10 49.78 21.54
C PHE A 77 -50.46 49.71 22.22
N HIS A 78 -51.27 50.73 21.91
CA HIS A 78 -52.60 51.03 22.43
C HIS A 78 -53.62 49.88 22.32
N PRO A 79 -54.67 49.88 23.17
CA PRO A 79 -55.73 48.88 23.12
C PRO A 79 -56.48 48.99 21.80
N ARG A 80 -56.58 47.86 21.09
CA ARG A 80 -57.32 47.72 19.84
C ARG A 80 -58.68 47.10 20.17
N ASP A 81 -59.78 47.72 19.77
CA ASP A 81 -61.11 47.12 19.86
C ASP A 81 -61.28 46.08 18.75
N TYR A 82 -61.48 44.80 19.11
CA TYR A 82 -61.52 43.65 18.19
C TYR A 82 -62.92 43.40 17.62
N LYS A 83 -63.00 42.96 16.35
CA LYS A 83 -64.23 42.48 15.69
C LYS A 83 -64.12 40.99 15.31
N ALA A 84 -65.25 40.36 15.01
CA ALA A 84 -65.30 38.94 14.65
C ALA A 84 -64.49 38.65 13.36
N GLY A 85 -63.37 37.96 13.50
CA GLY A 85 -62.47 37.60 12.39
C GLY A 85 -60.97 37.68 12.71
N ASP A 86 -60.57 38.28 13.83
CA ASP A 86 -59.15 38.44 14.19
C ASP A 86 -58.49 37.13 14.69
N ILE A 87 -57.23 36.89 14.28
CA ILE A 87 -56.45 35.68 14.60
C ILE A 87 -55.73 35.86 15.95
N VAL A 88 -56.02 34.98 16.91
CA VAL A 88 -55.54 35.05 18.30
C VAL A 88 -54.24 34.26 18.50
N ALA A 89 -53.23 34.85 19.17
CA ALA A 89 -52.02 34.14 19.58
C ALA A 89 -52.19 33.46 20.97
N PRO A 90 -51.62 32.26 21.23
CA PRO A 90 -51.91 31.46 22.42
C PRO A 90 -51.53 32.05 23.79
N LYS A 91 -50.81 33.17 23.84
CA LYS A 91 -50.37 33.81 25.09
C LYS A 91 -51.45 34.69 25.74
N ASP A 92 -52.52 34.99 25.00
CA ASP A 92 -53.58 35.93 25.43
C ASP A 92 -54.85 35.23 25.95
N MET A 93 -54.79 33.91 26.23
CA MET A 93 -55.95 33.11 26.67
C MET A 93 -55.89 32.70 28.15
N SER A 94 -57.05 32.70 28.81
CA SER A 94 -57.16 32.26 30.21
C SER A 94 -56.97 30.74 30.39
N PRO A 95 -56.53 30.25 31.58
CA PRO A 95 -56.25 28.83 31.82
C PRO A 95 -57.45 27.89 31.60
N THR A 96 -58.67 28.38 31.84
CA THR A 96 -59.91 27.63 31.59
C THR A 96 -60.27 27.55 30.10
N GLN A 97 -59.91 28.55 29.30
CA GLN A 97 -60.03 28.53 27.83
C GLN A 97 -58.97 27.63 27.18
N MET A 98 -57.74 27.61 27.71
CA MET A 98 -56.71 26.64 27.30
C MET A 98 -57.16 25.19 27.52
N LYS A 99 -57.90 24.92 28.61
CA LYS A 99 -58.41 23.58 28.93
C LYS A 99 -59.50 23.11 27.95
N LYS A 100 -60.27 24.03 27.34
CA LYS A 100 -61.18 23.72 26.22
C LYS A 100 -60.46 23.59 24.87
N TRP A 101 -59.35 24.32 24.66
CA TRP A 101 -58.51 24.22 23.45
C TRP A 101 -57.74 22.88 23.35
N GLY A 102 -57.52 22.22 24.49
CA GLY A 102 -56.92 20.90 24.58
C GLY A 102 -57.72 19.74 23.96
N LYS A 103 -58.95 19.96 23.48
CA LYS A 103 -59.69 18.98 22.67
C LYS A 103 -59.50 19.27 21.18
N ARG A 104 -58.29 19.02 20.66
CA ARG A 104 -58.01 19.08 19.21
C ARG A 104 -58.67 17.90 18.50
N GLN A 105 -59.81 18.14 17.86
CA GLN A 105 -60.30 17.26 16.80
C GLN A 105 -59.24 17.23 15.68
N SER A 106 -58.87 16.04 15.23
CA SER A 106 -58.02 15.90 14.05
C SER A 106 -58.85 16.26 12.82
N PRO A 107 -58.29 16.94 11.80
CA PRO A 107 -58.98 17.09 10.52
C PRO A 107 -59.40 15.71 10.02
N GLY A 108 -60.65 15.57 9.57
CA GLY A 108 -61.19 14.30 9.08
C GLY A 108 -60.39 13.75 7.90
N THR A 109 -59.79 14.64 7.11
CA THR A 109 -59.02 14.38 5.89
C THR A 109 -57.73 15.21 5.89
N ASP A 110 -56.61 14.62 5.47
CA ASP A 110 -55.38 15.35 5.11
C ASP A 110 -55.14 15.33 3.59
N ALA A 111 -54.07 15.99 3.13
CA ALA A 111 -53.73 16.11 1.72
C ALA A 111 -53.56 14.76 1.01
N PHE A 112 -53.05 13.73 1.71
CA PHE A 112 -52.91 12.39 1.11
C PHE A 112 -54.26 11.70 0.96
N ASP A 113 -55.18 11.94 1.89
CA ASP A 113 -56.55 11.40 1.79
C ASP A 113 -57.36 12.13 0.72
N ALA A 114 -57.21 13.45 0.62
CA ALA A 114 -57.89 14.28 -0.38
C ALA A 114 -57.45 13.93 -1.82
N LEU A 115 -56.17 13.58 -1.99
CA LEU A 115 -55.59 13.19 -3.28
C LEU A 115 -55.61 11.67 -3.54
N ASN A 116 -56.17 10.88 -2.62
CA ASN A 116 -56.15 9.41 -2.66
C ASN A 116 -54.74 8.80 -2.88
N LEU A 117 -53.71 9.46 -2.33
CA LEU A 117 -52.32 9.03 -2.42
C LEU A 117 -51.93 8.22 -1.19
N LYS A 118 -51.17 7.14 -1.39
CA LYS A 118 -50.63 6.34 -0.28
C LYS A 118 -49.24 6.85 0.10
N PRO A 119 -49.03 7.41 1.31
CA PRO A 119 -47.72 7.94 1.72
C PRO A 119 -46.60 6.89 1.70
N LEU A 120 -46.95 5.60 1.87
CA LEU A 120 -45.98 4.50 1.88
C LEU A 120 -45.35 4.26 0.50
N ASP A 121 -46.05 4.60 -0.57
CA ASP A 121 -45.61 4.36 -1.96
C ASP A 121 -44.81 5.55 -2.52
N MET A 122 -44.86 6.70 -1.82
CA MET A 122 -44.18 7.94 -2.22
C MET A 122 -42.68 7.96 -1.86
N TYR A 123 -42.12 6.90 -1.29
CA TYR A 123 -40.70 6.82 -0.92
C TYR A 123 -39.72 6.92 -2.11
N LYS A 124 -40.22 6.76 -3.34
CA LYS A 124 -39.44 6.97 -4.58
C LYS A 124 -39.49 8.41 -5.10
N ASN A 125 -40.35 9.27 -4.54
CA ASN A 125 -40.58 10.62 -5.02
C ASN A 125 -40.01 11.67 -4.04
N PHE A 126 -38.75 12.05 -4.26
CA PHE A 126 -37.96 12.85 -3.33
C PHE A 126 -38.52 14.26 -3.10
N SER A 127 -39.11 14.87 -4.13
CA SER A 127 -39.74 16.21 -4.04
C SER A 127 -40.89 16.24 -3.04
N VAL A 128 -41.71 15.18 -3.02
CA VAL A 128 -42.83 15.08 -2.08
C VAL A 128 -42.33 14.79 -0.67
N MET A 129 -41.21 14.08 -0.51
CA MET A 129 -40.68 13.74 0.81
C MET A 129 -40.02 14.94 1.49
N SER A 130 -39.30 15.79 0.76
CA SER A 130 -38.58 16.94 1.32
C SER A 130 -39.52 18.00 1.93
N GLU A 131 -40.72 18.18 1.38
CA GLU A 131 -41.70 19.13 1.92
C GLU A 131 -42.10 18.83 3.37
N TYR A 132 -42.20 17.54 3.72
CA TYR A 132 -42.65 17.08 5.04
C TYR A 132 -41.50 16.73 6.00
N MET A 133 -40.26 17.04 5.59
CA MET A 133 -39.05 16.78 6.37
C MET A 133 -38.32 18.07 6.73
N THR A 134 -37.66 18.08 7.88
CA THR A 134 -36.69 19.11 8.23
C THR A 134 -35.38 18.85 7.49
N ASN A 135 -34.53 19.88 7.37
CA ASN A 135 -33.17 19.73 6.84
C ASN A 135 -32.34 18.67 7.61
N MET A 136 -32.76 18.35 8.85
CA MET A 136 -32.18 17.35 9.74
C MET A 136 -32.77 15.94 9.53
N GLY A 137 -33.51 15.69 8.45
CA GLY A 137 -34.04 14.37 8.12
C GLY A 137 -35.17 13.85 9.03
N ARG A 138 -35.73 14.70 9.90
CA ARG A 138 -36.87 14.35 10.76
C ARG A 138 -38.17 14.79 10.10
N ILE A 139 -39.26 14.06 10.34
CA ILE A 139 -40.59 14.52 9.92
C ILE A 139 -40.90 15.81 10.68
N LYS A 140 -41.28 16.85 9.94
CA LYS A 140 -41.70 18.13 10.52
C LYS A 140 -42.86 17.91 11.50
N PRO A 141 -42.94 18.69 12.59
CA PRO A 141 -44.01 18.55 13.56
C PRO A 141 -45.39 18.69 12.90
N ARG A 142 -46.41 18.10 13.52
CA ARG A 142 -47.79 18.07 12.99
C ARG A 142 -48.36 19.45 12.68
N THR A 143 -47.92 20.47 13.42
CA THR A 143 -48.31 21.86 13.23
C THR A 143 -47.84 22.44 11.90
N GLU A 144 -46.77 21.89 11.31
CA GLU A 144 -46.21 22.34 10.02
C GLU A 144 -46.65 21.45 8.86
N THR A 145 -46.87 20.16 9.09
CA THR A 145 -47.19 19.19 8.03
C THR A 145 -48.68 19.08 7.72
N GLY A 146 -49.56 19.42 8.66
CA GLY A 146 -51.01 19.26 8.51
C GLY A 146 -51.48 17.80 8.41
N LEU A 147 -50.57 16.81 8.48
CA LEU A 147 -50.86 15.40 8.29
C LEU A 147 -51.61 14.78 9.47
N ARG A 148 -52.48 13.79 9.18
CA ARG A 148 -53.08 12.95 10.22
C ARG A 148 -52.01 12.05 10.84
N PRO A 149 -52.16 11.68 12.14
CA PRO A 149 -51.19 10.82 12.82
C PRO A 149 -50.93 9.49 12.12
N VAL A 150 -51.95 8.93 11.46
CA VAL A 150 -51.84 7.69 10.68
C VAL A 150 -50.94 7.88 9.46
N ASN A 151 -51.10 8.98 8.72
CA ASN A 151 -50.31 9.26 7.53
C ASN A 151 -48.89 9.74 7.88
N GLN A 152 -48.68 10.43 9.01
CA GLN A 152 -47.34 10.69 9.55
C GLN A 152 -46.58 9.41 9.87
N ARG A 153 -47.23 8.41 10.48
CA ARG A 153 -46.60 7.09 10.73
C ARG A 153 -46.26 6.37 9.43
N LYS A 154 -47.13 6.45 8.43
CA LYS A 154 -46.88 5.85 7.10
C LYS A 154 -45.71 6.54 6.39
N MET A 155 -45.62 7.86 6.43
CA MET A 155 -44.46 8.63 5.94
C MET A 155 -43.17 8.23 6.67
N ALA A 156 -43.19 8.10 8.00
CA ALA A 156 -42.03 7.64 8.77
C ALA A 156 -41.56 6.25 8.34
N LYS A 157 -42.51 5.37 7.98
CA LYS A 157 -42.21 4.03 7.46
C LYS A 157 -41.66 4.10 6.03
N ALA A 158 -42.19 4.97 5.19
CA ALA A 158 -41.71 5.23 3.84
C ALA A 158 -40.25 5.74 3.83
N LEU A 159 -39.93 6.67 4.74
CA LEU A 159 -38.58 7.20 4.91
C LEU A 159 -37.58 6.14 5.39
N ARG A 160 -37.95 5.33 6.38
CA ARG A 160 -37.11 4.20 6.81
C ARG A 160 -36.85 3.20 5.68
N ARG A 161 -37.84 3.00 4.80
CA ARG A 161 -37.70 2.13 3.62
C ARG A 161 -36.79 2.75 2.56
N ALA A 162 -36.90 4.07 2.30
CA ALA A 162 -35.99 4.79 1.42
C ALA A 162 -34.53 4.73 1.90
N ILE A 163 -34.29 4.93 3.21
CA ILE A 163 -32.96 4.80 3.83
C ILE A 163 -32.44 3.36 3.71
N GLY A 164 -33.28 2.36 4.01
CA GLY A 164 -32.90 0.94 3.89
C GLY A 164 -32.62 0.48 2.44
N MET A 165 -33.14 1.22 1.45
CA MET A 165 -32.88 0.98 0.02
C MET A 165 -31.75 1.86 -0.54
N GLY A 166 -31.06 2.67 0.30
CA GLY A 166 -29.99 3.56 -0.15
C GLY A 166 -30.45 4.77 -0.96
N LEU A 167 -31.76 5.03 -1.05
CA LEU A 167 -32.33 6.17 -1.78
C LEU A 167 -32.22 7.48 -0.99
N MET A 168 -31.89 7.42 0.31
CA MET A 168 -31.68 8.57 1.18
C MET A 168 -30.58 8.29 2.22
N PRO A 169 -29.77 9.30 2.61
CA PRO A 169 -28.78 9.17 3.67
C PRO A 169 -29.43 8.95 5.05
N SER A 170 -28.80 8.14 5.90
CA SER A 170 -29.25 7.90 7.28
C SER A 170 -29.04 9.15 8.15
N VAL A 171 -30.06 9.49 8.94
CA VAL A 171 -30.17 10.70 9.81
C VAL A 171 -29.20 10.70 11.01
N HIS A 172 -28.25 9.76 11.08
CA HIS A 172 -27.26 9.66 12.17
C HIS A 172 -25.83 9.96 11.74
N ARG A 173 -25.59 10.61 10.59
CA ARG A 173 -24.24 11.05 10.22
C ARG A 173 -24.04 12.51 10.60
N HIS A 174 -23.08 12.74 11.50
CA HIS A 174 -22.68 14.06 11.98
C HIS A 174 -22.22 14.94 10.80
N PRO A 175 -22.42 16.27 10.81
CA PRO A 175 -21.86 17.17 9.80
C PRO A 175 -20.34 17.05 9.69
N GLU A 176 -19.66 16.75 10.79
CA GLU A 176 -18.22 16.46 10.81
C GLU A 176 -17.87 15.12 10.17
N VAL A 177 -18.79 14.14 10.17
CA VAL A 177 -18.61 12.86 9.45
C VAL A 177 -18.83 13.05 7.96
N ILE A 178 -19.72 13.96 7.56
CA ILE A 178 -19.89 14.34 6.15
C ILE A 178 -18.71 15.22 5.70
N ALA A 179 -18.20 16.10 6.55
CA ALA A 179 -17.00 16.89 6.30
C ALA A 179 -15.73 16.03 6.34
N SER A 180 -15.67 14.99 7.17
CA SER A 180 -14.60 13.99 7.14
C SER A 180 -14.76 13.07 5.95
N GLU A 181 -15.96 12.71 5.50
CA GLU A 181 -16.19 11.97 4.25
C GLU A 181 -15.89 12.85 3.01
N LEU A 182 -16.06 14.17 3.09
CA LEU A 182 -15.66 15.13 2.06
C LEU A 182 -14.16 15.42 2.07
N ARG A 183 -13.52 15.45 3.26
CA ARG A 183 -12.05 15.39 3.39
C ARG A 183 -11.53 14.04 2.90
N ALA A 184 -12.29 12.95 3.10
CA ALA A 184 -11.98 11.62 2.57
C ALA A 184 -12.11 11.47 1.08
N ARG A 185 -12.96 12.29 0.45
CA ARG A 185 -12.97 12.43 -1.00
C ARG A 185 -11.76 13.22 -1.53
N MET A 186 -10.93 13.79 -0.66
CA MET A 186 -9.63 14.41 -0.95
C MET A 186 -8.44 13.58 -0.38
N GLU A 187 -8.66 12.40 0.22
CA GLU A 187 -7.65 11.64 1.03
C GLU A 187 -6.69 10.75 0.24
N GLY A 188 -6.66 10.85 -1.09
CA GLY A 188 -5.64 10.16 -1.89
C GLY A 188 -4.30 10.89 -1.86
N PRO A 189 -3.16 10.19 -2.01
CA PRO A 189 -1.91 10.86 -2.33
C PRO A 189 -2.08 11.64 -3.65
N GLU A 190 -1.42 12.79 -3.75
CA GLU A 190 -1.39 13.60 -4.97
C GLU A 190 -0.72 12.84 -6.11
N SER A 191 0.38 12.14 -5.80
CA SER A 191 1.07 11.24 -6.73
C SER A 191 1.61 10.01 -6.02
N ILE A 192 1.61 8.88 -6.74
CA ILE A 192 2.19 7.62 -6.28
C ILE A 192 3.33 7.27 -7.24
N TRP A 193 4.56 7.41 -6.77
CA TRP A 193 5.72 6.92 -7.50
C TRP A 193 5.84 5.42 -7.22
N ALA A 194 5.28 4.64 -8.14
CA ALA A 194 5.05 3.22 -7.95
C ALA A 194 6.35 2.41 -7.79
N ALA A 195 6.25 1.34 -7.00
CA ALA A 195 7.28 0.32 -6.91
C ALA A 195 7.55 -0.32 -8.29
N SER A 196 8.75 -0.85 -8.46
CA SER A 196 9.07 -1.72 -9.59
C SER A 196 8.35 -3.07 -9.45
N PRO A 197 8.05 -3.78 -10.56
CA PRO A 197 7.46 -5.10 -10.51
C PRO A 197 8.31 -6.06 -9.67
N SER A 198 7.66 -6.90 -8.86
CA SER A 198 8.37 -7.95 -8.11
C SER A 198 8.82 -9.05 -9.05
N THR A 199 10.12 -9.32 -9.07
CA THR A 199 10.71 -10.36 -9.91
C THR A 199 11.34 -11.47 -9.07
N THR A 200 11.43 -12.66 -9.66
CA THR A 200 12.12 -13.82 -9.07
C THR A 200 13.01 -14.44 -10.14
N ARG A 201 14.27 -14.71 -9.80
CA ARG A 201 15.21 -15.33 -10.75
C ARG A 201 14.67 -16.66 -11.25
N GLY A 202 14.66 -16.82 -12.58
CA GLY A 202 14.22 -18.07 -13.22
C GLY A 202 12.71 -18.23 -13.31
N GLN A 203 11.91 -17.23 -12.94
CA GLN A 203 10.47 -17.22 -13.10
C GLN A 203 10.01 -16.07 -14.00
N PRO A 204 8.99 -16.30 -14.85
CA PRO A 204 8.41 -15.22 -15.64
C PRO A 204 7.62 -14.26 -14.74
N THR A 205 7.62 -12.98 -15.10
CA THR A 205 6.80 -11.94 -14.48
C THR A 205 5.81 -11.43 -15.51
N GLN A 206 4.54 -11.77 -15.31
CA GLN A 206 3.49 -11.47 -16.29
C GLN A 206 3.07 -10.01 -16.20
N LEU A 207 3.24 -9.29 -17.32
CA LEU A 207 2.80 -7.91 -17.48
C LEU A 207 1.49 -7.83 -18.26
N SER A 208 0.73 -6.77 -18.04
CA SER A 208 -0.48 -6.47 -18.82
C SER A 208 -0.55 -4.99 -19.13
N SER A 209 -1.00 -4.65 -20.33
CA SER A 209 -1.43 -3.30 -20.68
C SER A 209 -2.94 -3.25 -20.82
N ASP A 210 -3.52 -2.06 -20.70
CA ASP A 210 -4.94 -1.86 -21.01
C ASP A 210 -5.19 -1.82 -22.52
N ALA A 211 -6.45 -1.94 -22.92
CA ALA A 211 -6.84 -2.00 -24.34
C ALA A 211 -6.42 -0.75 -25.14
N LYS A 212 -6.29 0.40 -24.45
CA LYS A 212 -5.81 1.66 -25.03
C LYS A 212 -4.28 1.78 -25.06
N GLY A 213 -3.56 0.96 -24.30
CA GLY A 213 -2.11 1.03 -24.19
C GLY A 213 -1.63 2.31 -23.48
N GLU A 214 -2.44 2.83 -22.57
CA GLU A 214 -2.14 4.01 -21.75
C GLU A 214 -1.58 3.59 -20.39
N ARG A 215 -1.96 2.40 -19.89
CA ARG A 215 -1.62 1.93 -18.54
C ARG A 215 -1.03 0.53 -18.54
N LEU A 216 -0.04 0.34 -17.68
CA LEU A 216 0.62 -0.92 -17.38
C LEU A 216 0.15 -1.43 -16.01
N ALA A 217 -0.27 -2.70 -15.94
CA ALA A 217 -0.59 -3.39 -14.70
C ALA A 217 0.48 -4.45 -14.37
N TYR A 218 0.90 -4.46 -13.12
CA TYR A 218 1.84 -5.46 -12.60
C TYR A 218 1.70 -5.64 -11.09
N ALA A 219 2.16 -6.79 -10.60
CA ALA A 219 2.24 -7.11 -9.19
C ALA A 219 3.54 -6.59 -8.58
N SER A 220 3.46 -5.99 -7.39
CA SER A 220 4.63 -5.69 -6.58
C SER A 220 4.29 -5.82 -5.09
N ASN A 221 5.06 -6.66 -4.41
CA ASN A 221 4.81 -7.07 -3.03
C ASN A 221 3.36 -7.52 -2.85
N LYS A 222 2.65 -6.99 -1.84
CA LYS A 222 1.23 -7.31 -1.59
C LYS A 222 0.26 -6.37 -2.34
N SER A 223 0.71 -5.65 -3.36
CA SER A 223 -0.08 -4.62 -4.05
C SER A 223 -0.05 -4.82 -5.57
N ILE A 224 -1.11 -4.36 -6.24
CA ILE A 224 -1.10 -4.21 -7.71
C ILE A 224 -0.95 -2.74 -8.05
N PHE A 225 -0.08 -2.43 -9.00
CA PHE A 225 0.09 -1.09 -9.52
C PHE A 225 -0.47 -0.98 -10.93
N LEU A 226 -1.23 0.09 -11.19
CA LEU A 226 -1.61 0.55 -12.52
C LEU A 226 -0.84 1.83 -12.79
N ARG A 227 0.22 1.74 -13.57
CA ARG A 227 1.12 2.86 -13.88
C ARG A 227 0.82 3.39 -15.28
N SER A 228 0.78 4.70 -15.44
CA SER A 228 0.71 5.33 -16.77
C SER A 228 2.00 5.06 -17.53
N ILE A 229 1.86 4.70 -18.81
CA ILE A 229 3.00 4.41 -19.69
C ILE A 229 3.68 5.71 -20.12
N ASP A 230 2.89 6.74 -20.44
CA ASP A 230 3.42 8.02 -20.93
C ASP A 230 3.92 8.94 -19.80
N ASP A 231 3.33 8.80 -18.60
CA ASP A 231 3.73 9.54 -17.40
C ASP A 231 3.96 8.59 -16.21
N PRO A 232 5.15 8.01 -16.06
CA PRO A 232 5.44 6.99 -15.04
C PRO A 232 5.27 7.44 -13.58
N ALA A 233 5.20 8.74 -13.32
CA ALA A 233 4.95 9.32 -12.00
C ALA A 233 3.47 9.23 -11.59
N VAL A 234 2.57 9.02 -12.55
CA VAL A 234 1.14 8.80 -12.32
C VAL A 234 0.85 7.30 -12.22
N ALA A 235 0.51 6.86 -11.02
CA ALA A 235 0.10 5.49 -10.78
C ALA A 235 -1.04 5.38 -9.77
N LYS A 236 -1.76 4.27 -9.85
CA LYS A 236 -2.77 3.84 -8.88
C LYS A 236 -2.34 2.54 -8.23
N GLN A 237 -2.59 2.40 -6.94
CA GLN A 237 -2.24 1.21 -6.16
C GLN A 237 -3.52 0.52 -5.65
N TYR A 238 -3.59 -0.80 -5.75
CA TYR A 238 -4.62 -1.63 -5.16
C TYR A 238 -4.03 -2.53 -4.07
N THR A 239 -4.58 -2.47 -2.86
CA THR A 239 -3.94 -2.97 -1.63
C THR A 239 -4.74 -4.05 -0.89
N GLU A 240 -5.80 -4.60 -1.47
CA GLU A 240 -6.67 -5.56 -0.77
C GLU A 240 -6.07 -6.98 -0.64
N HIS A 241 -4.99 -7.30 -1.36
CA HIS A 241 -4.38 -8.65 -1.29
C HIS A 241 -3.65 -8.93 0.02
N LYS A 242 -4.08 -9.89 0.82
CA LYS A 242 -3.40 -10.21 2.09
C LYS A 242 -2.07 -10.94 1.91
N ALA A 243 -1.92 -11.67 0.81
CA ALA A 243 -0.70 -12.39 0.42
C ALA A 243 0.08 -11.63 -0.66
N GLN A 244 1.30 -12.10 -0.95
CA GLN A 244 2.13 -11.56 -2.04
C GLN A 244 1.40 -11.70 -3.36
N THR A 245 1.24 -10.59 -4.08
CA THR A 245 0.61 -10.56 -5.40
C THR A 245 1.55 -11.13 -6.45
N THR A 246 1.00 -11.70 -7.52
CA THR A 246 1.80 -12.43 -8.52
C THR A 246 1.55 -11.99 -9.95
N VAL A 247 0.29 -11.70 -10.30
CA VAL A 247 -0.12 -11.32 -11.65
C VAL A 247 -1.32 -10.39 -11.59
N ALA A 248 -1.43 -9.47 -12.56
CA ALA A 248 -2.61 -8.67 -12.80
C ALA A 248 -2.84 -8.50 -14.30
N ARG A 249 -4.09 -8.66 -14.76
CA ARG A 249 -4.47 -8.47 -16.16
C ARG A 249 -5.72 -7.62 -16.29
N PHE A 250 -5.66 -6.67 -17.21
CA PHE A 250 -6.85 -5.91 -17.61
C PHE A 250 -7.85 -6.82 -18.31
N SER A 251 -9.12 -6.62 -18.01
CA SER A 251 -10.20 -7.13 -18.86
C SER A 251 -10.14 -6.45 -20.23
N PRO A 252 -10.49 -7.13 -21.33
CA PRO A 252 -10.55 -6.52 -22.66
C PRO A 252 -11.47 -5.30 -22.74
N SER A 253 -12.50 -5.22 -21.89
CA SER A 253 -13.37 -4.05 -21.76
C SER A 253 -12.66 -2.80 -21.20
N GLY A 254 -11.56 -2.98 -20.47
CA GLY A 254 -10.81 -1.89 -19.81
C GLY A 254 -11.39 -1.39 -18.49
N PHE A 255 -12.53 -1.90 -18.04
CA PHE A 255 -13.21 -1.46 -16.79
C PHE A 255 -12.72 -2.20 -15.55
N TYR A 256 -12.27 -3.44 -15.71
CA TYR A 256 -11.84 -4.29 -14.60
C TYR A 256 -10.41 -4.79 -14.75
N VAL A 257 -9.80 -5.10 -13.61
CA VAL A 257 -8.56 -5.87 -13.51
C VAL A 257 -8.83 -7.11 -12.68
N ALA A 258 -8.30 -8.25 -13.12
CA ALA A 258 -8.20 -9.45 -12.30
C ALA A 258 -6.76 -9.60 -11.82
N SER A 259 -6.56 -9.83 -10.53
CA SER A 259 -5.24 -10.01 -9.92
C SER A 259 -5.18 -11.25 -9.04
N GLY A 260 -4.08 -11.99 -9.14
CA GLY A 260 -3.81 -13.21 -8.38
C GLY A 260 -2.76 -12.99 -7.29
N ASP A 261 -2.79 -13.84 -6.26
CA ASP A 261 -1.77 -13.89 -5.21
C ASP A 261 -1.20 -15.29 -4.93
N ALA A 262 -0.17 -15.31 -4.08
CA ALA A 262 0.54 -16.52 -3.66
C ALA A 262 -0.31 -17.48 -2.80
N ALA A 263 -1.46 -17.02 -2.29
CA ALA A 263 -2.39 -17.86 -1.54
C ALA A 263 -3.44 -18.54 -2.46
N GLY A 264 -3.43 -18.22 -3.76
CA GLY A 264 -4.31 -18.84 -4.74
C GLY A 264 -5.65 -18.12 -4.89
N ILE A 265 -5.71 -16.88 -4.43
CA ILE A 265 -6.89 -16.03 -4.51
C ILE A 265 -6.79 -15.13 -5.75
N VAL A 266 -7.84 -15.10 -6.54
CA VAL A 266 -8.04 -14.12 -7.61
C VAL A 266 -9.08 -13.10 -7.17
N ARG A 267 -8.73 -11.81 -7.23
CA ARG A 267 -9.64 -10.69 -7.00
C ARG A 267 -9.94 -9.99 -8.32
N VAL A 268 -11.20 -9.65 -8.53
CA VAL A 268 -11.64 -8.80 -9.64
C VAL A 268 -12.10 -7.47 -9.08
N TRP A 269 -11.60 -6.36 -9.63
CA TRP A 269 -11.83 -5.03 -9.09
C TRP A 269 -11.88 -3.97 -10.20
N ASP A 270 -12.53 -2.86 -9.89
CA ASP A 270 -12.72 -1.73 -10.82
C ASP A 270 -11.43 -0.90 -10.97
N CYS A 271 -10.88 -0.84 -12.18
CA CYS A 271 -9.64 -0.12 -12.46
C CYS A 271 -9.83 1.30 -13.00
N VAL A 272 -11.09 1.76 -13.16
CA VAL A 272 -11.42 3.11 -13.63
C VAL A 272 -11.92 3.98 -12.47
N GLY A 273 -12.80 3.43 -11.62
CA GLY A 273 -13.35 4.12 -10.45
C GLY A 273 -12.45 4.04 -9.22
N ASP A 274 -13.02 3.84 -8.04
CA ASP A 274 -12.30 3.91 -6.75
C ASP A 274 -11.44 2.67 -6.43
N GLY A 275 -11.38 1.65 -7.29
CA GLY A 275 -10.63 0.42 -6.96
C GLY A 275 -11.43 -0.63 -6.21
N ILE A 276 -12.75 -0.52 -6.16
CA ILE A 276 -13.62 -1.40 -5.37
C ILE A 276 -13.52 -2.85 -5.89
N THR A 277 -13.25 -3.78 -4.97
CA THR A 277 -13.30 -5.23 -5.23
C THR A 277 -14.72 -5.66 -5.52
N LYS A 278 -14.92 -6.29 -6.69
CA LYS A 278 -16.21 -6.84 -7.14
C LYS A 278 -16.36 -8.32 -6.79
N GLY A 279 -15.26 -9.06 -6.80
CA GLY A 279 -15.25 -10.48 -6.52
C GLY A 279 -13.92 -10.96 -5.96
N GLU A 280 -13.97 -11.97 -5.10
CA GLU A 280 -12.82 -12.68 -4.55
C GLU A 280 -13.07 -14.19 -4.67
N TYR A 281 -12.16 -14.91 -5.31
CA TYR A 281 -12.34 -16.32 -5.66
C TYR A 281 -11.09 -17.13 -5.32
N SER A 282 -11.26 -18.21 -4.55
CA SER A 282 -10.19 -19.19 -4.31
C SER A 282 -10.09 -20.14 -5.50
N ILE A 283 -9.03 -19.99 -6.29
CA ILE A 283 -8.82 -20.75 -7.53
C ILE A 283 -7.98 -21.98 -7.25
N VAL A 284 -6.83 -21.85 -6.61
CA VAL A 284 -5.97 -23.00 -6.28
C VAL A 284 -5.50 -22.89 -4.83
N ASN A 285 -5.00 -23.98 -4.26
CA ASN A 285 -4.34 -23.96 -2.96
C ASN A 285 -2.81 -23.93 -3.18
N GLY A 286 -2.34 -22.74 -3.57
CA GLY A 286 -0.98 -22.49 -4.06
C GLY A 286 -0.91 -21.12 -4.76
N ARG A 287 0.27 -20.74 -5.22
CA ARG A 287 0.52 -19.52 -5.99
C ARG A 287 -0.22 -19.51 -7.32
N ILE A 288 -0.89 -18.39 -7.63
CA ILE A 288 -1.32 -18.09 -9.01
C ILE A 288 -0.10 -17.65 -9.81
N ASN A 289 0.19 -18.35 -10.91
CA ASN A 289 1.30 -18.02 -11.80
C ASN A 289 0.86 -17.12 -12.96
N ASP A 290 -0.35 -17.33 -13.49
CA ASP A 290 -0.89 -16.53 -14.59
C ASP A 290 -2.42 -16.56 -14.61
N LEU A 291 -3.02 -15.60 -15.31
CA LEU A 291 -4.46 -15.55 -15.55
C LEU A 291 -4.75 -14.91 -16.90
N ALA A 292 -5.90 -15.23 -17.49
CA ALA A 292 -6.34 -14.71 -18.78
C ALA A 292 -7.85 -14.45 -18.79
N TRP A 293 -8.24 -13.35 -19.44
CA TRP A 293 -9.62 -12.99 -19.73
C TRP A 293 -10.03 -13.46 -21.12
N ASP A 294 -11.31 -13.82 -21.29
CA ASP A 294 -11.88 -14.01 -22.62
C ASP A 294 -12.22 -12.67 -23.28
N GLY A 295 -12.37 -12.68 -24.61
CA GLY A 295 -12.63 -11.47 -25.39
C GLY A 295 -13.94 -10.76 -25.04
N ASP A 296 -14.92 -11.50 -24.49
CA ASP A 296 -16.20 -10.97 -24.04
C ASP A 296 -16.11 -10.32 -22.63
N SER A 297 -14.95 -10.39 -21.95
CA SER A 297 -14.76 -9.94 -20.55
C SER A 297 -15.73 -10.60 -19.55
N GLN A 298 -16.12 -11.85 -19.80
CA GLN A 298 -17.06 -12.62 -18.98
C GLN A 298 -16.40 -13.73 -18.17
N ARG A 299 -15.28 -14.27 -18.67
CA ARG A 299 -14.65 -15.49 -18.15
C ARG A 299 -13.19 -15.25 -17.86
N ILE A 300 -12.72 -15.86 -16.80
CA ILE A 300 -11.32 -15.85 -16.38
C ILE A 300 -10.86 -17.29 -16.28
N ILE A 301 -9.69 -17.59 -16.83
CA ILE A 301 -8.92 -18.79 -16.48
C ILE A 301 -7.73 -18.33 -15.66
N ALA A 302 -7.55 -18.93 -14.48
CA ALA A 302 -6.39 -18.69 -13.63
C ALA A 302 -5.67 -20.02 -13.37
N VAL A 303 -4.34 -19.99 -13.42
CA VAL A 303 -3.48 -21.17 -13.33
C VAL A 303 -2.32 -20.93 -12.36
N GLY A 304 -1.76 -22.02 -11.80
CA GLY A 304 -0.77 -21.94 -10.74
C GLY A 304 -0.23 -23.31 -10.29
N ASP A 305 0.33 -23.33 -9.09
CA ASP A 305 1.04 -24.48 -8.50
C ASP A 305 0.23 -25.24 -7.43
N GLY A 306 -1.11 -25.23 -7.58
CA GLY A 306 -2.02 -25.82 -6.63
C GLY A 306 -1.84 -27.33 -6.40
N LYS A 307 -2.04 -27.77 -5.16
CA LYS A 307 -1.89 -29.20 -4.78
C LYS A 307 -2.96 -30.14 -5.35
N GLN A 308 -4.19 -29.68 -5.50
CA GLN A 308 -5.33 -30.50 -5.94
C GLN A 308 -5.70 -30.27 -7.40
N ARG A 309 -5.54 -29.03 -7.87
CA ARG A 309 -5.77 -28.60 -9.25
C ARG A 309 -4.78 -27.49 -9.58
N TYR A 310 -4.30 -27.47 -10.82
CA TYR A 310 -3.34 -26.47 -11.29
C TYR A 310 -4.00 -25.25 -11.94
N GLY A 311 -5.31 -25.28 -12.17
CA GLY A 311 -6.05 -24.14 -12.70
C GLY A 311 -7.56 -24.32 -12.62
N HIS A 312 -8.29 -23.23 -12.85
CA HIS A 312 -9.75 -23.22 -12.84
C HIS A 312 -10.29 -22.13 -13.77
N CYS A 313 -11.45 -22.38 -14.37
CA CYS A 313 -12.15 -21.40 -15.20
C CYS A 313 -13.44 -20.94 -14.52
N ILE A 314 -13.60 -19.64 -14.36
CA ILE A 314 -14.74 -19.02 -13.67
C ILE A 314 -15.37 -17.89 -14.47
N THR A 315 -16.63 -17.55 -14.18
CA THR A 315 -17.17 -16.22 -14.52
C THR A 315 -16.60 -15.16 -13.56
N TRP A 316 -16.35 -13.95 -14.07
CA TRP A 316 -15.70 -12.90 -13.26
C TRP A 316 -16.60 -12.31 -12.17
N ASP A 317 -17.92 -12.42 -12.32
CA ASP A 317 -18.93 -11.77 -11.48
C ASP A 317 -19.43 -12.68 -10.35
N SER A 318 -19.81 -13.91 -10.68
CA SER A 318 -20.37 -14.86 -9.72
C SER A 318 -19.37 -15.93 -9.29
N GLY A 319 -18.24 -16.09 -9.99
CA GLY A 319 -17.28 -17.16 -9.74
C GLY A 319 -17.76 -18.55 -10.13
N ASN A 320 -18.82 -18.65 -10.96
CA ASN A 320 -19.36 -19.94 -11.39
C ASN A 320 -18.37 -20.64 -12.30
N THR A 321 -18.21 -21.95 -12.15
CA THR A 321 -17.32 -22.75 -13.00
C THR A 321 -17.78 -22.74 -14.46
N VAL A 322 -16.88 -22.41 -15.38
CA VAL A 322 -17.12 -22.37 -16.84
C VAL A 322 -16.17 -23.31 -17.59
N GLY A 323 -15.81 -24.43 -16.96
CA GLY A 323 -14.93 -25.44 -17.54
C GLY A 323 -13.90 -25.97 -16.55
N GLU A 324 -13.11 -26.92 -17.01
CA GLU A 324 -12.07 -27.59 -16.23
C GLU A 324 -10.72 -27.51 -16.94
N ILE A 325 -9.67 -27.25 -16.17
CA ILE A 325 -8.28 -27.21 -16.66
C ILE A 325 -7.61 -28.53 -16.26
N THR A 326 -7.57 -29.48 -17.21
CA THR A 326 -7.04 -30.84 -17.05
C THR A 326 -6.07 -31.19 -18.18
N GLY A 327 -5.23 -32.21 -17.99
CA GLY A 327 -4.24 -32.67 -18.97
C GLY A 327 -2.78 -32.46 -18.55
N HIS A 328 -2.56 -31.74 -17.45
CA HIS A 328 -1.23 -31.47 -16.90
C HIS A 328 -0.92 -32.30 -15.66
N THR A 329 0.36 -32.64 -15.48
CA THR A 329 0.85 -33.45 -14.35
C THR A 329 1.70 -32.67 -13.35
N GLN A 330 2.01 -31.41 -13.65
CA GLN A 330 2.80 -30.50 -12.81
C GLN A 330 2.18 -29.09 -12.85
N GLN A 331 2.79 -28.17 -12.11
CA GLN A 331 2.33 -26.77 -12.04
C GLN A 331 2.26 -26.10 -13.42
N LEU A 332 1.32 -25.16 -13.53
CA LEU A 332 1.10 -24.36 -14.73
C LEU A 332 1.74 -22.99 -14.56
N ASN A 333 2.50 -22.56 -15.56
CA ASN A 333 3.20 -21.28 -15.54
C ASN A 333 2.43 -20.18 -16.29
N THR A 334 1.61 -20.55 -17.27
CA THR A 334 1.01 -19.59 -18.19
C THR A 334 -0.32 -20.08 -18.78
N VAL A 335 -1.18 -19.13 -19.11
CA VAL A 335 -2.47 -19.37 -19.77
C VAL A 335 -2.78 -18.25 -20.77
N SER A 336 -3.39 -18.61 -21.90
CA SER A 336 -3.92 -17.63 -22.85
C SER A 336 -5.26 -18.09 -23.39
N ILE A 337 -6.16 -17.13 -23.65
CA ILE A 337 -7.49 -17.35 -24.23
C ILE A 337 -7.55 -16.68 -25.59
N ARG A 338 -8.07 -17.39 -26.58
CA ARG A 338 -8.36 -16.84 -27.91
C ARG A 338 -9.49 -15.83 -27.77
N GLN A 339 -9.20 -14.58 -28.15
CA GLN A 339 -10.12 -13.46 -27.95
C GLN A 339 -11.36 -13.49 -28.87
N GLN A 340 -11.30 -14.28 -29.95
CA GLN A 340 -12.40 -14.43 -30.91
C GLN A 340 -13.12 -15.77 -30.78
N ARG A 341 -14.33 -15.86 -31.36
CA ARG A 341 -15.04 -17.13 -31.54
C ARG A 341 -14.48 -17.93 -32.73
N PRO A 342 -14.45 -19.27 -32.68
CA PRO A 342 -14.81 -20.10 -31.54
C PRO A 342 -13.79 -19.94 -30.40
N LEU A 343 -14.27 -19.89 -29.16
CA LEU A 343 -13.43 -19.70 -27.99
C LEU A 343 -12.51 -20.92 -27.79
N ARG A 344 -11.25 -20.63 -27.52
CA ARG A 344 -10.16 -21.59 -27.29
C ARG A 344 -9.31 -21.08 -26.14
N ALA A 345 -8.65 -21.99 -25.44
CA ALA A 345 -7.63 -21.63 -24.47
C ALA A 345 -6.42 -22.56 -24.63
N ALA A 346 -5.27 -22.09 -24.17
CA ALA A 346 -4.06 -22.88 -24.10
C ALA A 346 -3.39 -22.67 -22.73
N THR A 347 -2.87 -23.74 -22.15
CA THR A 347 -2.09 -23.71 -20.90
C THR A 347 -0.78 -24.46 -21.09
N ALA A 348 0.24 -24.04 -20.35
CA ALA A 348 1.54 -24.73 -20.35
C ALA A 348 2.25 -24.57 -19.00
N GLY A 349 3.19 -25.48 -18.73
CA GLY A 349 3.90 -25.51 -17.45
C GLY A 349 5.13 -26.41 -17.43
N ASP A 350 5.45 -26.91 -16.23
CA ASP A 350 6.69 -27.65 -15.95
C ASP A 350 6.67 -29.09 -16.48
N ASP A 351 5.49 -29.60 -16.81
CA ASP A 351 5.35 -30.90 -17.46
C ASP A 351 5.72 -30.88 -18.95
N ARG A 352 6.14 -29.71 -19.46
CA ARG A 352 6.65 -29.50 -20.83
C ARG A 352 5.58 -29.74 -21.91
N LYS A 353 4.32 -29.73 -21.49
CA LYS A 353 3.17 -29.91 -22.38
C LYS A 353 2.51 -28.57 -22.65
N THR A 354 2.07 -28.38 -23.88
CA THR A 354 1.11 -27.35 -24.24
C THR A 354 -0.25 -28.02 -24.40
N VAL A 355 -1.24 -27.65 -23.58
CA VAL A 355 -2.59 -28.22 -23.62
C VAL A 355 -3.58 -27.21 -24.16
N PHE A 356 -4.42 -27.65 -25.09
CA PHE A 356 -5.46 -26.88 -25.75
C PHE A 356 -6.85 -27.27 -25.25
N TYR A 357 -7.71 -26.27 -25.13
CA TYR A 357 -9.09 -26.42 -24.66
C TYR A 357 -10.09 -25.81 -25.65
N HIS A 358 -11.24 -26.45 -25.76
CA HIS A 358 -12.39 -25.97 -26.51
C HIS A 358 -13.48 -25.45 -25.56
N GLY A 359 -14.08 -24.30 -25.88
CA GLY A 359 -15.35 -23.90 -25.29
C GLY A 359 -15.44 -22.44 -24.88
N ALA A 360 -16.65 -22.04 -24.51
CA ALA A 360 -17.09 -22.18 -23.12
C ALA A 360 -18.29 -23.17 -23.09
N PRO A 361 -18.39 -24.12 -22.13
CA PRO A 361 -17.44 -24.41 -21.06
C PRO A 361 -16.13 -24.99 -21.59
N PHE A 362 -14.99 -24.54 -21.05
CA PHE A 362 -13.67 -24.99 -21.48
C PHE A 362 -13.44 -26.45 -21.08
N LYS A 363 -13.11 -27.28 -22.06
CA LYS A 363 -12.80 -28.70 -21.88
C LYS A 363 -11.53 -29.06 -22.62
N PHE A 364 -10.78 -30.02 -22.08
CA PHE A 364 -9.60 -30.57 -22.72
C PHE A 364 -9.90 -31.00 -24.17
N ASN A 365 -9.04 -30.61 -25.11
CA ASN A 365 -9.11 -31.04 -26.50
C ASN A 365 -7.89 -31.87 -26.89
N ASN A 366 -6.69 -31.31 -26.75
CA ASN A 366 -5.43 -31.97 -27.12
C ASN A 366 -4.27 -31.49 -26.24
N GLY A 367 -3.23 -32.30 -26.07
CA GLY A 367 -1.98 -31.95 -25.40
C GLY A 367 -0.77 -32.35 -26.23
N ILE A 368 0.15 -31.41 -26.42
CA ILE A 368 1.36 -31.59 -27.23
C ILE A 368 2.56 -31.63 -26.28
N ALA A 369 3.31 -32.74 -26.29
CA ALA A 369 4.39 -33.03 -25.33
C ALA A 369 5.77 -33.22 -25.96
N ASP A 370 5.85 -33.31 -27.28
CA ASP A 370 7.07 -33.68 -28.03
C ASP A 370 7.88 -32.45 -28.52
N LYS A 371 7.35 -31.24 -28.34
CA LYS A 371 7.92 -30.01 -28.90
C LYS A 371 8.90 -29.31 -27.97
N HIS A 372 8.56 -29.21 -26.69
CA HIS A 372 9.41 -28.60 -25.68
C HIS A 372 10.14 -29.66 -24.85
N SER A 373 11.44 -29.46 -24.63
CA SER A 373 12.27 -30.39 -23.84
C SER A 373 12.44 -29.97 -22.37
N ASN A 374 11.99 -28.76 -22.03
CA ASN A 374 12.07 -28.17 -20.69
C ASN A 374 10.81 -27.32 -20.38
N TYR A 375 10.77 -26.67 -19.21
CA TYR A 375 9.61 -25.90 -18.72
C TYR A 375 9.15 -24.84 -19.72
N ILE A 376 7.84 -24.73 -19.89
CA ILE A 376 7.22 -23.72 -20.76
C ILE A 376 6.78 -22.55 -19.86
N TYR A 377 7.19 -21.34 -20.21
CA TYR A 377 6.98 -20.13 -19.39
C TYR A 377 5.95 -19.16 -19.98
N GLY A 378 5.74 -19.17 -21.30
CA GLY A 378 4.80 -18.26 -21.96
C GLY A 378 4.01 -18.95 -23.06
N VAL A 379 2.70 -18.70 -23.10
CA VAL A 379 1.84 -18.99 -24.24
C VAL A 379 1.02 -17.74 -24.57
N GLY A 380 0.82 -17.45 -25.85
CA GLY A 380 0.07 -16.27 -26.27
C GLY A 380 -0.64 -16.48 -27.60
N PHE A 381 -1.95 -16.26 -27.62
CA PHE A 381 -2.70 -16.15 -28.87
C PHE A 381 -2.41 -14.81 -29.55
N SER A 382 -2.34 -14.82 -30.87
CA SER A 382 -2.37 -13.59 -31.66
C SER A 382 -3.71 -12.86 -31.44
N PRO A 383 -3.76 -11.53 -31.56
CA PRO A 383 -5.00 -10.75 -31.41
C PRO A 383 -6.14 -11.20 -32.35
N ASP A 384 -5.81 -11.63 -33.56
CA ASP A 384 -6.77 -12.23 -34.51
C ASP A 384 -7.14 -13.70 -34.17
N GLY A 385 -6.40 -14.32 -33.25
CA GLY A 385 -6.55 -15.70 -32.83
C GLY A 385 -6.24 -16.75 -33.91
N SER A 386 -5.57 -16.39 -35.02
CA SER A 386 -5.17 -17.33 -36.06
C SER A 386 -3.92 -18.15 -35.66
N HIS A 387 -3.12 -17.62 -34.75
CA HIS A 387 -1.88 -18.21 -34.28
C HIS A 387 -1.83 -18.30 -32.75
N LEU A 388 -1.07 -19.29 -32.25
CA LEU A 388 -0.61 -19.36 -30.87
C LEU A 388 0.90 -19.58 -30.89
N VAL A 389 1.63 -18.89 -30.01
CA VAL A 389 3.04 -19.15 -29.76
C VAL A 389 3.23 -19.72 -28.34
N SER A 390 4.14 -20.68 -28.18
CA SER A 390 4.69 -21.10 -26.89
C SER A 390 6.20 -20.92 -26.81
N VAL A 391 6.68 -20.53 -25.63
CA VAL A 391 8.09 -20.26 -25.33
C VAL A 391 8.49 -20.80 -23.96
N GLY A 392 9.75 -21.19 -23.79
CA GLY A 392 10.20 -21.81 -22.54
C GLY A 392 11.70 -21.82 -22.27
N ALA A 393 12.06 -22.57 -21.23
CA ALA A 393 13.43 -22.77 -20.74
C ALA A 393 14.34 -23.54 -21.71
N ASP A 394 13.75 -24.24 -22.67
CA ASP A 394 14.49 -24.92 -23.74
C ASP A 394 14.92 -23.98 -24.88
N ARG A 395 14.58 -22.69 -24.77
CA ARG A 395 14.95 -21.61 -25.69
C ARG A 395 14.28 -21.74 -27.06
N LYS A 396 13.22 -22.55 -27.15
CA LYS A 396 12.47 -22.77 -28.38
C LYS A 396 11.22 -21.90 -28.43
N ILE A 397 10.84 -21.52 -29.64
CA ILE A 397 9.60 -20.81 -29.95
C ILE A 397 8.81 -21.69 -30.92
N TRP A 398 7.64 -22.18 -30.50
CA TRP A 398 6.77 -23.00 -31.33
C TRP A 398 5.50 -22.26 -31.73
N LEU A 399 5.14 -22.35 -33.01
CA LEU A 399 3.95 -21.77 -33.60
C LEU A 399 2.89 -22.86 -33.84
N TYR A 400 1.65 -22.55 -33.48
CA TYR A 400 0.49 -23.41 -33.66
C TYR A 400 -0.63 -22.69 -34.39
N ASP A 401 -1.56 -23.46 -34.95
CA ASP A 401 -2.85 -22.95 -35.39
C ASP A 401 -3.74 -22.59 -34.20
N GLY A 402 -4.26 -21.36 -34.17
CA GLY A 402 -5.06 -20.88 -33.04
C GLY A 402 -6.44 -21.55 -32.92
N LYS A 403 -6.94 -22.23 -33.97
CA LYS A 403 -8.26 -22.87 -33.97
C LYS A 403 -8.19 -24.38 -33.74
N SER A 404 -7.29 -25.08 -34.45
CA SER A 404 -7.11 -26.54 -34.33
C SER A 404 -6.12 -26.94 -33.23
N GLY A 405 -5.16 -26.05 -32.91
CA GLY A 405 -4.04 -26.38 -32.03
C GLY A 405 -2.94 -27.21 -32.70
N GLU A 406 -2.99 -27.40 -34.03
CA GLU A 406 -1.96 -28.13 -34.76
C GLU A 406 -0.65 -27.35 -34.82
N THR A 407 0.48 -28.06 -34.79
CA THR A 407 1.81 -27.43 -34.88
C THR A 407 2.09 -26.96 -36.31
N LYS A 408 2.43 -25.68 -36.50
CA LYS A 408 2.84 -25.11 -37.80
C LYS A 408 4.34 -25.21 -38.01
N GLY A 409 5.14 -24.88 -36.99
CA GLY A 409 6.60 -24.93 -37.09
C GLY A 409 7.31 -24.26 -35.91
N GLN A 410 8.64 -24.34 -35.91
CA GLN A 410 9.51 -23.66 -34.95
C GLN A 410 10.02 -22.35 -35.58
N ILE A 411 10.13 -21.30 -34.76
CA ILE A 411 10.66 -19.98 -35.15
C ILE A 411 11.98 -19.75 -34.41
N GLY A 412 12.98 -19.16 -35.09
CA GLY A 412 14.19 -18.66 -34.43
C GLY A 412 15.05 -19.72 -33.73
N GLU A 413 15.20 -20.90 -34.32
CA GLU A 413 16.04 -21.95 -33.74
C GLU A 413 17.50 -21.49 -33.57
N GLY A 414 18.01 -21.55 -32.34
CA GLY A 414 19.39 -21.16 -32.01
C GLY A 414 19.63 -19.65 -31.83
N GLU A 415 18.59 -18.82 -31.96
CA GLU A 415 18.73 -17.35 -31.86
C GLU A 415 18.78 -16.84 -30.42
N HIS A 416 18.00 -17.45 -29.51
CA HIS A 416 18.08 -17.18 -28.08
C HIS A 416 19.05 -18.13 -27.41
N ASN A 417 19.97 -17.57 -26.63
CA ASN A 417 21.00 -18.33 -25.91
C ASN A 417 20.58 -18.68 -24.48
N GLY A 418 19.50 -18.09 -23.98
CA GLY A 418 18.95 -18.29 -22.64
C GLY A 418 17.44 -18.61 -22.66
N SER A 419 16.91 -18.99 -21.50
CA SER A 419 15.48 -19.30 -21.30
C SER A 419 14.60 -18.12 -21.72
N ILE A 420 13.52 -18.39 -22.46
CA ILE A 420 12.57 -17.37 -22.87
C ILE A 420 11.44 -17.32 -21.83
N PHE A 421 11.28 -16.18 -21.17
CA PHE A 421 10.34 -16.02 -20.05
C PHE A 421 9.00 -15.43 -20.49
N GLY A 422 8.97 -14.59 -21.52
CA GLY A 422 7.76 -13.89 -21.91
C GLY A 422 7.58 -13.84 -23.43
N VAL A 423 6.31 -13.77 -23.83
CA VAL A 423 5.90 -13.51 -25.21
C VAL A 423 4.73 -12.53 -25.22
N SER A 424 4.73 -11.58 -26.15
CA SER A 424 3.61 -10.65 -26.37
C SER A 424 3.44 -10.37 -27.85
N TRP A 425 2.20 -10.21 -28.31
CA TRP A 425 1.89 -10.07 -29.73
C TRP A 425 1.71 -8.60 -30.11
N ALA A 426 2.12 -8.23 -31.31
CA ALA A 426 1.73 -6.97 -31.91
C ALA A 426 0.25 -7.03 -32.31
N LYS A 427 -0.42 -5.86 -32.33
CA LYS A 427 -1.84 -5.74 -32.67
C LYS A 427 -2.17 -6.27 -34.07
N ASP A 428 -1.22 -6.15 -35.00
CA ASP A 428 -1.37 -6.61 -36.38
C ASP A 428 -1.37 -8.14 -36.55
N SER A 429 -1.07 -8.90 -35.48
CA SER A 429 -0.96 -10.36 -35.47
C SER A 429 0.14 -10.92 -36.40
N ARG A 430 0.99 -10.08 -36.98
CA ARG A 430 2.10 -10.49 -37.86
C ARG A 430 3.42 -10.60 -37.12
N LYS A 431 3.56 -9.81 -36.04
CA LYS A 431 4.76 -9.79 -35.21
C LYS A 431 4.48 -10.19 -33.77
N PHE A 432 5.50 -10.71 -33.11
CA PHE A 432 5.50 -10.90 -31.66
C PHE A 432 6.88 -10.60 -31.08
N VAL A 433 6.94 -10.34 -29.79
CA VAL A 433 8.17 -10.05 -29.05
C VAL A 433 8.42 -11.13 -28.00
N THR A 434 9.69 -11.48 -27.80
CA THR A 434 10.15 -12.38 -26.75
C THR A 434 11.15 -11.70 -25.83
N ALA A 435 11.12 -12.09 -24.54
CA ALA A 435 12.09 -11.65 -23.52
C ALA A 435 12.82 -12.86 -22.94
N SER A 436 14.15 -12.78 -22.85
CA SER A 436 15.03 -13.91 -22.54
C SER A 436 16.05 -13.64 -21.43
N ALA A 437 16.48 -14.73 -20.80
CA ALA A 437 17.57 -14.79 -19.84
C ALA A 437 18.94 -14.41 -20.46
N ASP A 438 19.08 -14.41 -21.79
CA ASP A 438 20.30 -13.95 -22.48
C ASP A 438 20.44 -12.42 -22.52
N ARG A 439 19.58 -11.69 -21.79
CA ARG A 439 19.48 -10.23 -21.74
C ARG A 439 18.96 -9.60 -23.03
N THR A 440 18.42 -10.41 -23.94
CA THR A 440 17.88 -9.90 -25.20
C THR A 440 16.36 -9.85 -25.23
N VAL A 441 15.87 -8.85 -25.95
CA VAL A 441 14.48 -8.74 -26.40
C VAL A 441 14.50 -8.82 -27.91
N LYS A 442 13.69 -9.71 -28.50
CA LYS A 442 13.66 -9.91 -29.96
C LYS A 442 12.24 -9.75 -30.51
N ILE A 443 12.10 -9.02 -31.61
CA ILE A 443 10.86 -9.00 -32.42
C ILE A 443 10.99 -10.05 -33.51
N TRP A 444 9.92 -10.79 -33.74
CA TRP A 444 9.82 -11.86 -34.71
C TRP A 444 8.72 -11.55 -35.72
N ASP A 445 9.02 -11.80 -36.98
CA ASP A 445 8.01 -11.87 -38.04
C ASP A 445 7.54 -13.33 -38.18
N VAL A 446 6.22 -13.54 -38.09
CA VAL A 446 5.60 -14.88 -38.12
C VAL A 446 5.68 -15.53 -39.49
N GLU A 447 5.52 -14.76 -40.57
CA GLU A 447 5.53 -15.29 -41.94
C GLU A 447 6.98 -15.62 -42.37
N ALA A 448 7.93 -14.73 -42.03
CA ALA A 448 9.33 -14.93 -42.36
C ALA A 448 10.04 -15.93 -41.42
N GLY A 449 9.50 -16.14 -40.21
CA GLY A 449 10.08 -17.03 -39.20
C GLY A 449 11.43 -16.58 -38.66
N LYS A 450 11.73 -15.27 -38.71
CA LYS A 450 13.03 -14.68 -38.35
C LYS A 450 12.87 -13.46 -37.44
N ALA A 451 13.93 -13.18 -36.69
CA ALA A 451 14.00 -11.96 -35.88
C ALA A 451 14.22 -10.73 -36.78
N THR A 452 13.39 -9.70 -36.61
CA THR A 452 13.53 -8.42 -37.33
C THR A 452 14.32 -7.39 -36.53
N GLN A 453 14.25 -7.45 -35.20
CA GLN A 453 14.93 -6.52 -34.30
C GLN A 453 15.45 -7.27 -33.07
N THR A 454 16.63 -6.90 -32.57
CA THR A 454 17.20 -7.42 -31.32
C THR A 454 17.72 -6.25 -30.49
N TRP A 455 17.33 -6.20 -29.22
CA TRP A 455 17.95 -5.36 -28.20
C TRP A 455 18.75 -6.23 -27.25
N THR A 456 19.94 -5.78 -26.88
CA THR A 456 20.76 -6.38 -25.82
C THR A 456 20.83 -5.40 -24.67
N LEU A 457 20.37 -5.79 -23.48
CA LEU A 457 20.31 -4.91 -22.33
C LEU A 457 21.46 -5.19 -21.35
N GLY A 458 21.85 -4.16 -20.62
CA GLY A 458 23.04 -4.15 -19.77
C GLY A 458 24.31 -3.73 -20.50
N GLU A 459 25.42 -3.69 -19.76
CA GLU A 459 26.72 -3.36 -20.33
C GLU A 459 27.21 -4.43 -21.31
N GLU A 460 27.89 -3.98 -22.36
CA GLU A 460 28.44 -4.84 -23.39
C GLU A 460 29.62 -5.64 -22.82
N GLY A 461 29.57 -6.97 -22.93
CA GLY A 461 30.60 -7.86 -22.38
C GLY A 461 30.43 -8.25 -20.90
N ALA A 462 29.63 -7.52 -20.12
CA ALA A 462 29.29 -7.90 -18.74
C ALA A 462 28.03 -8.80 -18.72
N MET A 463 28.15 -10.02 -18.20
CA MET A 463 26.98 -10.88 -17.97
C MET A 463 26.42 -10.65 -16.58
N ALA A 464 25.65 -9.56 -16.41
CA ALA A 464 24.94 -9.31 -15.17
C ALA A 464 23.60 -10.05 -15.16
N VAL A 465 23.41 -10.90 -14.14
CA VAL A 465 22.15 -11.65 -13.93
C VAL A 465 20.95 -10.72 -13.76
N ARG A 466 21.17 -9.49 -13.28
CA ARG A 466 20.17 -8.45 -13.08
C ARG A 466 19.52 -7.98 -14.40
N ASP A 467 20.21 -8.13 -15.52
CA ASP A 467 19.74 -7.70 -16.85
C ASP A 467 18.98 -8.80 -17.59
N HIS A 468 18.73 -9.95 -16.98
CA HIS A 468 17.86 -10.97 -17.56
C HIS A 468 16.46 -10.40 -17.78
N GLN A 469 15.88 -10.61 -18.96
CA GLN A 469 14.55 -10.09 -19.30
C GLN A 469 13.49 -11.12 -18.92
N VAL A 470 12.71 -10.83 -17.88
CA VAL A 470 11.78 -11.80 -17.25
C VAL A 470 10.31 -11.58 -17.58
N GLY A 471 9.99 -10.49 -18.28
CA GLY A 471 8.62 -10.16 -18.70
C GLY A 471 8.62 -9.21 -19.88
N VAL A 472 7.57 -9.25 -20.70
CA VAL A 472 7.40 -8.34 -21.84
C VAL A 472 5.92 -8.11 -22.12
N VAL A 473 5.57 -6.91 -22.57
CA VAL A 473 4.25 -6.59 -23.07
C VAL A 473 4.33 -5.65 -24.26
N TRP A 474 3.50 -5.90 -25.26
CA TRP A 474 3.28 -5.02 -26.40
C TRP A 474 1.88 -4.39 -26.28
N PRO A 475 1.76 -3.12 -25.88
CA PRO A 475 0.48 -2.43 -25.78
C PRO A 475 -0.24 -2.30 -27.13
N HIS A 476 -1.39 -2.93 -27.28
CA HIS A 476 -2.12 -2.96 -28.56
C HIS A 476 -2.76 -1.62 -28.94
N GLY A 477 -3.13 -0.78 -27.97
CA GLY A 477 -3.86 0.46 -28.27
C GLY A 477 -3.00 1.59 -28.82
N ARG A 478 -1.68 1.41 -28.92
CA ARG A 478 -0.74 2.43 -29.35
C ARG A 478 -0.38 2.32 -30.83
N SER A 479 0.07 3.42 -31.41
CA SER A 479 0.54 3.53 -32.80
C SER A 479 2.03 3.85 -32.93
N ASP A 480 2.74 3.98 -31.81
CA ASP A 480 4.16 4.32 -31.75
C ASP A 480 5.09 3.11 -31.66
N ASP A 481 4.53 1.89 -31.81
CA ASP A 481 5.22 0.60 -31.74
C ASP A 481 6.09 0.43 -30.48
N LEU A 482 5.72 1.13 -29.40
CA LEU A 482 6.35 1.01 -28.10
C LEU A 482 6.04 -0.37 -27.51
N LEU A 483 7.08 -1.06 -27.04
CA LEU A 483 6.96 -2.26 -26.22
C LEU A 483 7.75 -2.08 -24.92
N ILE A 484 7.33 -2.79 -23.88
CA ILE A 484 7.92 -2.67 -22.54
C ILE A 484 8.46 -4.03 -22.13
N SER A 485 9.76 -4.07 -21.82
CA SER A 485 10.43 -5.26 -21.27
C SER A 485 10.81 -5.03 -19.81
N LEU A 486 10.81 -6.09 -19.02
CA LEU A 486 11.15 -6.06 -17.59
C LEU A 486 12.45 -6.82 -17.33
N SER A 487 13.44 -6.11 -16.81
CA SER A 487 14.69 -6.69 -16.29
C SER A 487 14.46 -7.37 -14.93
N LEU A 488 15.31 -8.33 -14.56
CA LEU A 488 15.32 -8.94 -13.22
C LEU A 488 15.66 -7.93 -12.11
N SER A 489 16.36 -6.83 -12.45
CA SER A 489 16.53 -5.66 -11.57
C SER A 489 15.22 -4.94 -11.26
N GLY A 490 14.12 -5.26 -11.93
CA GLY A 490 12.84 -4.57 -11.79
C GLY A 490 12.72 -3.33 -12.66
N ASP A 491 13.73 -3.04 -13.48
CA ASP A 491 13.70 -1.91 -14.40
C ASP A 491 12.79 -2.19 -15.59
N LEU A 492 11.98 -1.20 -15.95
CA LEU A 492 11.11 -1.25 -17.11
C LEU A 492 11.77 -0.54 -18.29
N ASN A 493 12.10 -1.30 -19.32
CA ASN A 493 12.79 -0.85 -20.52
C ASN A 493 11.76 -0.55 -21.61
N TYR A 494 11.72 0.71 -22.05
CA TYR A 494 10.80 1.18 -23.09
C TYR A 494 11.52 1.12 -24.42
N LEU A 495 11.09 0.19 -25.27
CA LEU A 495 11.75 -0.15 -26.53
C LEU A 495 10.84 0.25 -27.69
N VAL A 496 11.40 0.83 -28.74
CA VAL A 496 10.67 1.21 -29.95
C VAL A 496 11.35 0.54 -31.13
N GLU A 497 10.59 -0.13 -31.99
CA GLU A 497 11.15 -0.81 -33.17
C GLU A 497 11.98 0.18 -34.02
N GLY A 498 13.17 -0.26 -34.43
CA GLY A 498 14.11 0.57 -35.20
C GLY A 498 15.12 1.37 -34.38
N THR A 499 14.96 1.51 -33.06
CA THR A 499 16.00 2.13 -32.20
C THR A 499 16.91 1.05 -31.60
N PRO A 500 18.25 1.26 -31.55
CA PRO A 500 19.16 0.26 -31.00
C PRO A 500 19.19 0.21 -29.47
N LYS A 501 18.81 1.32 -28.81
CA LYS A 501 18.78 1.45 -27.35
C LYS A 501 17.35 1.74 -26.86
N PRO A 502 17.04 1.44 -25.59
CA PRO A 502 15.79 1.86 -24.97
C PRO A 502 15.62 3.37 -25.05
N ARG A 503 14.38 3.81 -25.31
CA ARG A 503 13.99 5.23 -25.26
C ARG A 503 14.09 5.78 -23.83
N GLN A 504 13.69 4.97 -22.85
CA GLN A 504 13.77 5.29 -21.43
C GLN A 504 13.84 3.99 -20.62
N VAL A 505 14.43 4.09 -19.43
CA VAL A 505 14.48 3.02 -18.43
C VAL A 505 13.88 3.57 -17.15
N ILE A 506 12.83 2.93 -16.65
CA ILE A 506 12.17 3.34 -15.41
C ILE A 506 12.65 2.43 -14.29
N SER A 507 13.38 3.02 -13.34
CA SER A 507 13.89 2.36 -12.15
C SER A 507 13.06 2.67 -10.91
N GLY A 508 13.26 1.89 -9.86
CA GLY A 508 12.55 2.02 -8.59
C GLY A 508 12.81 0.83 -7.68
N HIS A 509 12.18 0.80 -6.51
CA HIS A 509 12.39 -0.29 -5.55
C HIS A 509 11.48 -1.49 -5.82
N GLN A 510 12.01 -2.70 -5.69
CA GLN A 510 11.21 -3.94 -5.68
C GLN A 510 10.85 -4.38 -4.26
N LYS A 511 11.68 -4.01 -3.28
CA LYS A 511 11.55 -4.39 -1.86
C LYS A 511 11.25 -3.18 -1.00
N SER A 512 10.79 -3.46 0.22
CA SER A 512 10.49 -2.45 1.25
C SER A 512 11.57 -1.37 1.29
N ILE A 513 11.15 -0.11 1.23
CA ILE A 513 12.03 1.04 1.44
C ILE A 513 12.20 1.19 2.94
N THR A 514 13.45 1.14 3.41
CA THR A 514 13.80 1.08 4.83
C THR A 514 14.29 2.42 5.36
N SER A 515 14.75 3.31 4.47
CA SER A 515 15.28 4.61 4.83
C SER A 515 14.93 5.66 3.76
N LEU A 516 14.74 6.89 4.22
CA LEU A 516 14.46 8.05 3.38
C LEU A 516 15.27 9.23 3.92
N ASN A 517 15.94 9.93 3.03
CA ASN A 517 16.62 11.19 3.32
C ASN A 517 16.34 12.18 2.20
N GLN A 518 16.23 13.46 2.56
CA GLN A 518 15.97 14.54 1.62
C GLN A 518 17.11 15.54 1.70
N THR A 519 17.61 15.96 0.55
CA THR A 519 18.68 16.94 0.45
C THR A 519 18.49 17.84 -0.75
N THR A 520 19.22 18.95 -0.79
CA THR A 520 19.29 19.81 -1.96
C THR A 520 20.66 19.64 -2.61
N VAL A 521 20.66 19.22 -3.89
CA VAL A 521 21.87 19.08 -4.71
C VAL A 521 21.70 20.04 -5.89
N ASP A 522 22.68 20.91 -6.14
CA ASP A 522 22.65 21.88 -7.24
C ASP A 522 21.36 22.76 -7.28
N ASN A 523 20.89 23.20 -6.11
CA ASN A 523 19.63 23.94 -5.92
C ASN A 523 18.36 23.19 -6.34
N LYS A 524 18.44 21.86 -6.52
CA LYS A 524 17.28 20.99 -6.76
C LYS A 524 17.03 20.12 -5.54
N GLU A 525 15.78 20.06 -5.13
CA GLU A 525 15.32 19.17 -4.07
C GLU A 525 15.34 17.73 -4.59
N THR A 526 16.16 16.88 -3.96
CA THR A 526 16.32 15.47 -4.33
C THR A 526 15.96 14.58 -3.15
N LEU A 527 15.40 13.42 -3.45
CA LEU A 527 15.03 12.42 -2.46
C LEU A 527 15.92 11.19 -2.62
N TRP A 528 16.39 10.65 -1.51
CA TRP A 528 17.22 9.46 -1.48
C TRP A 528 16.53 8.39 -0.64
N THR A 529 16.50 7.17 -1.16
CA THR A 529 15.80 6.05 -0.53
C THR A 529 16.64 4.80 -0.61
N GLY A 530 16.73 4.08 0.51
CA GLY A 530 17.40 2.79 0.60
C GLY A 530 16.41 1.68 0.90
N SER A 531 16.64 0.49 0.36
CA SER A 531 15.73 -0.65 0.50
C SER A 531 16.32 -1.83 1.27
N PHE A 532 15.46 -2.82 1.55
CA PHE A 532 15.82 -4.06 2.23
C PHE A 532 16.87 -4.90 1.47
N ASP A 533 16.92 -4.82 0.14
CA ASP A 533 17.85 -5.54 -0.72
C ASP A 533 19.13 -4.76 -1.04
N GLY A 534 19.34 -3.61 -0.40
CA GLY A 534 20.57 -2.82 -0.54
C GLY A 534 20.57 -1.83 -1.69
N ARG A 535 19.48 -1.77 -2.47
CA ARG A 535 19.30 -0.79 -3.54
C ARG A 535 19.15 0.60 -2.93
N VAL A 536 19.85 1.57 -3.52
CA VAL A 536 19.65 2.99 -3.24
C VAL A 536 19.17 3.68 -4.52
N CYS A 537 18.12 4.47 -4.41
CA CYS A 537 17.59 5.26 -5.51
C CYS A 537 17.58 6.75 -5.16
N ASN A 538 18.00 7.56 -6.12
CA ASN A 538 17.78 9.01 -6.14
C ASN A 538 16.48 9.29 -6.92
N TRP A 539 15.63 10.14 -6.37
CA TRP A 539 14.43 10.63 -7.04
C TRP A 539 14.51 12.14 -7.24
N ASP A 540 14.18 12.56 -8.45
CA ASP A 540 13.89 13.97 -8.74
C ASP A 540 12.47 14.28 -8.26
N VAL A 541 12.35 15.19 -7.29
CA VAL A 541 11.06 15.54 -6.68
C VAL A 541 10.15 16.28 -7.66
N ALA A 542 10.70 16.97 -8.66
CA ALA A 542 9.91 17.72 -9.63
C ALA A 542 9.22 16.80 -10.64
N THR A 543 9.89 15.72 -11.06
CA THR A 543 9.41 14.81 -12.10
C THR A 543 8.88 13.48 -11.55
N GLY A 544 9.28 13.09 -10.33
CA GLY A 544 8.97 11.79 -9.75
C GLY A 544 9.75 10.63 -10.37
N THR A 545 10.81 10.89 -11.13
CA THR A 545 11.65 9.87 -11.77
C THR A 545 12.72 9.37 -10.81
N ALA A 546 12.91 8.05 -10.76
CA ALA A 546 13.95 7.41 -9.98
C ALA A 546 15.12 6.95 -10.86
N GLU A 547 16.32 7.05 -10.30
CA GLU A 547 17.55 6.46 -10.83
C GLU A 547 18.22 5.62 -9.74
N GLU A 548 18.66 4.40 -10.08
CA GLU A 548 19.48 3.59 -9.17
C GLU A 548 20.91 4.14 -9.15
N ILE A 549 21.52 4.15 -7.96
CA ILE A 549 22.90 4.59 -7.78
C ILE A 549 23.86 3.52 -8.29
N GLU A 550 24.80 3.93 -9.14
CA GLU A 550 25.80 3.03 -9.71
C GLU A 550 26.96 2.76 -8.75
N GLY A 551 27.56 1.57 -8.89
CA GLY A 551 28.73 1.15 -8.12
C GLY A 551 28.43 0.09 -7.06
N ASP A 552 29.33 -0.03 -6.09
CA ASP A 552 29.28 -1.07 -5.07
C ASP A 552 28.26 -0.73 -3.97
N ALA A 553 27.00 -1.01 -4.25
CA ALA A 553 25.91 -0.90 -3.28
C ALA A 553 26.00 -1.94 -2.15
N HIS A 554 25.18 -1.76 -1.11
CA HIS A 554 25.05 -2.78 -0.06
C HIS A 554 24.41 -4.06 -0.64
N PRO A 555 24.79 -5.27 -0.17
CA PRO A 555 24.20 -6.53 -0.61
C PRO A 555 22.85 -6.84 0.07
N GLY A 556 22.37 -5.97 0.96
CA GLY A 556 21.18 -6.19 1.79
C GLY A 556 20.76 -4.93 2.53
N TYR A 557 20.04 -5.12 3.64
CA TYR A 557 19.29 -4.06 4.35
C TYR A 557 20.06 -2.74 4.54
N VAL A 558 19.57 -1.65 3.93
CA VAL A 558 20.06 -0.28 4.20
C VAL A 558 19.41 0.22 5.48
N ALA A 559 20.20 0.41 6.54
CA ALA A 559 19.72 0.82 7.85
C ALA A 559 19.52 2.33 8.00
N GLY A 560 20.12 3.14 7.14
CA GLY A 560 19.89 4.58 7.14
C GLY A 560 20.66 5.31 6.06
N LEU A 561 20.23 6.54 5.80
CA LEU A 561 20.84 7.48 4.87
C LEU A 561 21.00 8.83 5.57
N ALA A 562 22.18 9.43 5.45
CA ALA A 562 22.47 10.76 5.98
C ALA A 562 23.21 11.60 4.94
N ALA A 563 22.77 12.84 4.74
CA ALA A 563 23.40 13.77 3.82
C ALA A 563 24.33 14.73 4.58
N THR A 564 25.50 15.02 4.01
CA THR A 564 26.38 16.10 4.45
C THR A 564 26.52 17.15 3.34
N PRO A 565 26.66 18.45 3.69
CA PRO A 565 26.97 19.52 2.74
C PRO A 565 28.43 19.50 2.22
N GLU A 566 29.19 18.43 2.46
CA GLU A 566 30.57 18.30 2.01
C GLU A 566 30.68 18.34 0.48
N GLY A 567 31.53 19.21 -0.06
CA GLY A 567 31.75 19.34 -1.50
C GLY A 567 30.49 19.83 -2.25
N SER A 568 30.08 19.10 -3.29
CA SER A 568 28.82 19.30 -4.03
C SER A 568 27.63 18.56 -3.38
N GLY A 569 27.82 17.98 -2.20
CA GLY A 569 26.86 17.15 -1.50
C GLY A 569 27.27 15.68 -1.50
N ARG A 570 27.32 15.07 -0.31
CA ARG A 570 27.67 13.66 -0.14
C ARG A 570 26.59 12.96 0.67
N ILE A 571 26.23 11.74 0.26
CA ILE A 571 25.27 10.89 0.98
C ILE A 571 26.03 9.71 1.57
N TYR A 572 25.78 9.43 2.84
CA TYR A 572 26.30 8.27 3.53
C TYR A 572 25.18 7.25 3.72
N SER A 573 25.44 6.01 3.36
CA SER A 573 24.57 4.86 3.60
C SER A 573 25.24 3.89 4.56
N VAL A 574 24.44 3.33 5.46
CA VAL A 574 24.87 2.24 6.34
C VAL A 574 24.00 1.01 6.10
N GLY A 575 24.61 -0.18 6.13
CA GLY A 575 23.93 -1.43 5.85
C GLY A 575 24.18 -2.50 6.90
N TRP A 576 23.34 -3.54 6.92
CA TRP A 576 23.57 -4.75 7.72
C TRP A 576 24.70 -5.65 7.20
N ASP A 577 25.47 -5.16 6.22
CA ASP A 577 26.78 -5.70 5.85
C ASP A 577 27.92 -5.13 6.73
N ASP A 578 27.57 -4.42 7.81
CA ASP A 578 28.47 -3.77 8.77
C ASP A 578 29.41 -2.76 8.09
N THR A 579 28.88 -2.05 7.09
CA THR A 579 29.62 -1.01 6.38
C THR A 579 28.93 0.34 6.35
N LEU A 580 29.75 1.38 6.32
CA LEU A 580 29.40 2.73 5.90
C LEU A 580 29.98 2.98 4.52
N ARG A 581 29.15 3.47 3.60
CA ARG A 581 29.52 3.80 2.22
C ARG A 581 29.18 5.25 1.93
N SER A 582 30.01 5.90 1.14
CA SER A 582 29.76 7.26 0.64
C SER A 582 29.27 7.21 -0.80
N ILE A 583 28.41 8.17 -1.14
CA ILE A 583 27.85 8.38 -2.47
C ILE A 583 28.07 9.85 -2.82
N ASP A 584 28.61 10.11 -4.00
CA ASP A 584 28.64 11.46 -4.57
C ASP A 584 27.23 11.80 -5.06
N ALA A 585 26.62 12.80 -4.42
CA ALA A 585 25.23 13.14 -4.70
C ALA A 585 25.03 13.72 -6.11
N SER A 586 26.07 14.38 -6.65
CA SER A 586 26.07 15.00 -7.98
C SER A 586 26.38 13.99 -9.08
N ALA A 587 27.34 13.10 -8.86
CA ALA A 587 27.70 12.05 -9.82
C ALA A 587 26.75 10.84 -9.78
N LYS A 588 25.97 10.69 -8.69
CA LYS A 588 25.06 9.55 -8.45
C LYS A 588 25.77 8.20 -8.46
N THR A 589 26.98 8.17 -7.92
CA THR A 589 27.82 6.97 -7.84
C THR A 589 28.36 6.76 -6.44
N TYR A 590 28.53 5.50 -6.04
CA TYR A 590 29.24 5.16 -4.81
C TYR A 590 30.72 5.58 -4.92
N THR A 591 31.19 6.34 -3.92
CA THR A 591 32.57 6.81 -3.84
C THR A 591 33.38 6.00 -2.85
N GLY A 592 34.60 5.63 -3.24
CA GLY A 592 35.59 5.04 -2.35
C GLY A 592 35.30 3.59 -1.92
N SER A 593 36.13 3.09 -1.00
CA SER A 593 35.98 1.77 -0.40
C SER A 593 35.05 1.84 0.81
N ALA A 594 34.27 0.78 1.04
CA ALA A 594 33.40 0.68 2.21
C ALA A 594 34.20 0.75 3.52
N ALA A 595 33.79 1.65 4.43
CA ALA A 595 34.34 1.73 5.77
C ALA A 595 33.69 0.67 6.66
N LYS A 596 34.49 -0.19 7.28
CA LYS A 596 34.00 -1.26 8.14
C LYS A 596 33.62 -0.71 9.52
N LEU A 597 32.44 -1.07 9.99
CA LEU A 597 31.92 -0.76 11.32
C LEU A 597 32.33 -1.84 12.33
N ASN A 598 32.34 -1.50 13.63
CA ASN A 598 32.62 -2.49 14.68
C ASN A 598 31.46 -3.46 14.89
N GLY A 599 30.23 -3.04 14.56
CA GLY A 599 29.03 -3.85 14.72
C GLY A 599 27.91 -3.45 13.76
N GLN A 600 26.77 -4.13 13.91
CA GLN A 600 25.61 -3.90 13.04
C GLN A 600 25.00 -2.50 13.31
N PRO A 601 24.91 -1.63 12.28
CA PRO A 601 24.37 -0.30 12.45
C PRO A 601 22.84 -0.33 12.66
N LYS A 602 22.38 0.46 13.62
CA LYS A 602 20.96 0.73 13.89
C LYS A 602 20.44 1.98 13.17
N GLY A 603 21.34 2.87 12.77
CA GLY A 603 21.02 4.08 12.02
C GLY A 603 22.25 4.95 11.79
N VAL A 604 22.08 5.99 11.00
CA VAL A 604 23.11 6.99 10.70
C VAL A 604 22.50 8.38 10.77
N ALA A 605 23.27 9.37 11.23
CA ALA A 605 22.90 10.76 11.20
C ALA A 605 24.10 11.64 10.84
N ALA A 606 23.85 12.79 10.25
CA ALA A 606 24.88 13.77 9.89
C ALA A 606 24.71 15.04 10.71
N GLY A 607 25.80 15.55 11.26
CA GLY A 607 25.94 16.94 11.71
C GLY A 607 26.35 17.82 10.53
N ASP A 608 27.26 18.77 10.76
CA ASP A 608 27.81 19.60 9.69
C ASP A 608 28.75 18.82 8.75
N THR A 609 29.90 18.39 9.25
CA THR A 609 30.91 17.61 8.48
C THR A 609 31.22 16.28 9.15
N THR A 610 30.35 15.83 10.03
CA THR A 610 30.57 14.65 10.86
C THR A 610 29.38 13.73 10.71
N VAL A 611 29.66 12.44 10.50
CA VAL A 611 28.67 11.39 10.36
C VAL A 611 28.76 10.48 11.57
N LEU A 612 27.62 10.20 12.18
CA LEU A 612 27.48 9.35 13.34
C LEU A 612 26.76 8.08 12.96
N THR A 613 27.32 6.92 13.28
CA THR A 613 26.67 5.63 13.09
C THR A 613 26.37 5.02 14.45
N GLY A 614 25.09 4.82 14.73
CA GLY A 614 24.65 4.21 15.98
C GLY A 614 24.73 2.70 15.90
N GLU A 615 25.45 2.10 16.84
CA GLU A 615 25.47 0.66 17.09
C GLU A 615 24.72 0.33 18.39
N SER A 616 24.75 -0.93 18.83
CA SER A 616 24.04 -1.30 20.06
C SER A 616 24.75 -0.78 21.32
N GLU A 617 26.09 -0.71 21.36
CA GLU A 617 26.85 -0.34 22.57
C GLU A 617 27.71 0.92 22.40
N SER A 618 27.77 1.47 21.19
CA SER A 618 28.56 2.65 20.88
C SER A 618 27.98 3.44 19.71
N VAL A 619 28.49 4.66 19.55
CA VAL A 619 28.26 5.51 18.38
C VAL A 619 29.64 5.80 17.78
N GLU A 620 29.86 5.34 16.57
CA GLU A 620 31.09 5.64 15.85
C GLU A 620 30.98 6.99 15.13
N ILE A 621 32.12 7.67 15.00
CA ILE A 621 32.22 9.03 14.47
C ILE A 621 33.10 8.98 13.22
N PHE A 622 32.58 9.53 12.12
CA PHE A 622 33.23 9.58 10.83
C PHE A 622 33.36 11.01 10.33
N GLN A 623 34.46 11.30 9.64
CA GLN A 623 34.68 12.52 8.89
C GLN A 623 35.32 12.15 7.55
N ASP A 624 34.80 12.67 6.43
CA ASP A 624 35.26 12.31 5.08
C ASP A 624 35.27 10.79 4.80
N GLY A 625 34.32 10.05 5.41
CA GLY A 625 34.21 8.60 5.28
C GLY A 625 35.27 7.80 6.05
N GLN A 626 36.13 8.45 6.85
CA GLN A 626 37.12 7.81 7.71
C GLN A 626 36.66 7.86 9.17
N LYS A 627 36.86 6.76 9.91
CA LYS A 627 36.54 6.69 11.33
C LYS A 627 37.52 7.57 12.12
N THR A 628 37.01 8.57 12.83
CA THR A 628 37.80 9.51 13.64
C THR A 628 37.68 9.26 15.13
N GLY A 629 36.60 8.61 15.57
CA GLY A 629 36.36 8.37 17.00
C GLY A 629 35.22 7.39 17.27
N GLU A 630 35.04 7.10 18.55
CA GLU A 630 33.99 6.23 19.05
C GLU A 630 33.53 6.74 20.42
N PHE A 631 32.22 6.72 20.64
CA PHE A 631 31.59 7.09 21.90
C PHE A 631 30.82 5.90 22.44
N LYS A 632 31.25 5.38 23.60
CA LYS A 632 30.57 4.27 24.27
C LYS A 632 29.34 4.78 25.01
N THR A 633 28.20 4.12 24.81
CA THR A 633 26.94 4.46 25.47
C THR A 633 26.77 3.63 26.75
N ASP A 634 26.14 4.21 27.77
CA ASP A 634 25.84 3.51 29.03
C ASP A 634 24.60 2.61 28.93
N PHE A 635 23.87 2.69 27.82
CA PHE A 635 22.67 1.93 27.51
C PHE A 635 22.74 1.41 26.07
N ALA A 636 21.90 0.43 25.76
CA ALA A 636 21.79 -0.09 24.40
C ALA A 636 21.16 0.96 23.46
N ALA A 637 21.93 1.46 22.50
CA ALA A 637 21.47 2.47 21.56
C ALA A 637 20.59 1.86 20.45
N THR A 638 19.55 2.60 20.09
CA THR A 638 18.48 2.16 19.17
C THR A 638 18.36 3.04 17.95
N THR A 639 18.72 4.32 18.06
CA THR A 639 18.65 5.31 17.00
C THR A 639 19.56 6.50 17.35
N VAL A 640 20.00 7.23 16.32
CA VAL A 640 20.82 8.45 16.46
C VAL A 640 20.23 9.55 15.59
N ALA A 641 20.33 10.79 16.05
CA ALA A 641 20.04 11.99 15.27
C ALA A 641 21.16 13.01 15.48
N ALA A 642 21.40 13.85 14.49
CA ALA A 642 22.39 14.91 14.55
C ALA A 642 21.89 16.13 13.78
N HIS A 643 22.30 17.31 14.23
CA HIS A 643 22.05 18.58 13.56
C HIS A 643 23.11 19.59 13.99
N GLY A 644 23.84 20.15 13.03
CA GLY A 644 24.96 21.05 13.31
C GLY A 644 26.01 20.36 14.19
N THR A 645 26.25 20.96 15.37
CA THR A 645 27.20 20.45 16.39
C THR A 645 26.52 19.68 17.53
N MET A 646 25.25 19.29 17.38
CA MET A 646 24.48 18.57 18.38
C MET A 646 24.13 17.17 17.88
N ALA A 647 24.15 16.20 18.80
CA ALA A 647 23.71 14.82 18.58
C ALA A 647 22.73 14.40 19.67
N ALA A 648 21.84 13.48 19.33
CA ALA A 648 20.95 12.80 20.25
C ALA A 648 21.05 11.29 20.03
N VAL A 649 21.22 10.54 21.11
CA VAL A 649 21.31 9.07 21.10
C VAL A 649 20.14 8.50 21.89
N GLY A 650 19.29 7.73 21.22
CA GLY A 650 18.10 7.12 21.82
C GLY A 650 18.39 5.71 22.33
N GLY A 651 17.93 5.41 23.54
CA GLY A 651 18.18 4.14 24.23
C GLY A 651 16.99 3.18 24.27
N GLU A 652 17.30 1.89 24.42
CA GLU A 652 16.31 0.83 24.64
C GLU A 652 15.56 0.98 25.97
N ASN A 653 16.21 1.59 26.96
CA ASN A 653 15.61 1.96 28.25
C ASN A 653 14.65 3.17 28.18
N GLY A 654 14.49 3.80 27.01
CA GLY A 654 13.64 4.98 26.82
C GLY A 654 14.30 6.32 27.19
N SER A 655 15.61 6.32 27.50
CA SER A 655 16.38 7.55 27.68
C SER A 655 16.89 8.11 26.35
N VAL A 656 17.09 9.42 26.30
CA VAL A 656 17.74 10.11 25.19
C VAL A 656 18.92 10.90 25.76
N GLN A 657 20.12 10.63 25.26
CA GLN A 657 21.33 11.35 25.66
C GLN A 657 21.66 12.41 24.60
N ILE A 658 21.73 13.66 25.03
CA ILE A 658 22.12 14.80 24.19
C ILE A 658 23.63 15.01 24.34
N CYS A 659 24.32 15.05 23.21
CA CYS A 659 25.76 15.23 23.13
C CYS A 659 26.12 16.43 22.25
N ALA A 660 27.23 17.10 22.55
CA ALA A 660 27.91 17.95 21.59
C ALA A 660 28.91 17.17 20.76
N ILE A 661 28.90 17.45 19.46
CA ILE A 661 29.77 16.86 18.45
C ILE A 661 31.05 17.69 18.36
N SER A 662 32.19 17.01 18.47
CA SER A 662 33.48 17.48 17.96
C SER A 662 33.99 16.51 16.89
N SER A 663 35.07 16.86 16.19
CA SER A 663 35.59 16.07 15.06
C SER A 663 35.89 14.61 15.37
N SER A 664 36.20 14.27 16.63
CA SER A 664 36.54 12.90 17.06
C SER A 664 35.88 12.45 18.35
N ARG A 665 34.95 13.24 18.93
CA ARG A 665 34.34 12.90 20.22
C ARG A 665 32.91 13.42 20.35
N LEU A 666 32.07 12.63 21.03
CA LEU A 666 30.80 13.10 21.58
C LEU A 666 30.98 13.42 23.06
N SER A 667 30.51 14.60 23.46
CA SER A 667 30.53 15.07 24.86
C SER A 667 29.11 15.15 25.41
N PRO A 668 28.72 14.33 26.39
CA PRO A 668 27.39 14.36 26.99
C PRO A 668 27.07 15.74 27.59
N ARG A 669 25.86 16.23 27.36
CA ARG A 669 25.35 17.51 27.88
C ARG A 669 24.13 17.34 28.78
N ALA A 670 23.19 16.49 28.38
CA ALA A 670 21.95 16.26 29.12
C ALA A 670 21.42 14.85 28.85
N ASP A 671 20.78 14.26 29.85
CA ASP A 671 20.06 12.99 29.74
C ASP A 671 18.57 13.23 29.98
N ILE A 672 17.74 12.78 29.04
CA ILE A 672 16.29 12.96 29.06
C ILE A 672 15.64 11.58 29.25
N ASN A 673 14.90 11.40 30.34
CA ASN A 673 14.04 10.22 30.53
C ASN A 673 12.73 10.40 29.74
N ALA A 674 12.80 10.22 28.43
CA ALA A 674 11.72 10.56 27.52
C ALA A 674 10.53 9.58 27.61
N SER A 675 10.79 8.28 27.67
CA SER A 675 9.75 7.25 27.61
C SER A 675 10.04 6.08 28.55
N ARG A 676 9.00 5.28 28.80
CA ARG A 676 9.15 3.94 29.42
C ARG A 676 9.36 2.84 28.37
N ASN A 677 9.25 3.19 27.09
CA ASN A 677 9.42 2.30 25.96
C ASN A 677 10.73 2.63 25.24
N PRO A 678 11.33 1.67 24.53
CA PRO A 678 12.47 1.93 23.66
C PRO A 678 12.21 3.08 22.70
N ILE A 679 13.20 3.97 22.57
CA ILE A 679 13.17 5.03 21.56
C ILE A 679 13.33 4.38 20.18
N SER A 680 12.60 4.87 19.19
CA SER A 680 12.62 4.28 17.85
C SER A 680 12.95 5.27 16.74
N SER A 681 12.75 6.57 16.96
CA SER A 681 13.09 7.62 16.00
C SER A 681 13.36 8.94 16.73
N LEU A 682 14.26 9.74 16.20
CA LEU A 682 14.66 11.05 16.72
C LEU A 682 14.78 12.05 15.57
N ALA A 683 14.36 13.29 15.79
CA ALA A 683 14.55 14.37 14.82
C ALA A 683 14.68 15.73 15.51
N PHE A 684 15.76 16.46 15.20
CA PHE A 684 15.94 17.85 15.64
C PHE A 684 15.09 18.80 14.80
N SER A 685 14.60 19.88 15.42
CA SER A 685 14.05 21.02 14.70
C SER A 685 15.14 21.72 13.87
N PRO A 686 14.78 22.49 12.82
CA PRO A 686 15.76 23.14 11.95
C PRO A 686 16.69 24.13 12.66
N ASP A 687 16.28 24.66 13.81
CA ASP A 687 17.07 25.55 14.67
C ASP A 687 17.77 24.82 15.83
N ALA A 688 17.63 23.49 15.91
CA ALA A 688 18.09 22.63 17.00
C ALA A 688 17.61 23.05 18.41
N SER A 689 16.52 23.84 18.52
CA SER A 689 15.95 24.22 19.81
C SER A 689 15.06 23.13 20.42
N HIS A 690 14.45 22.31 19.56
CA HIS A 690 13.54 21.23 19.91
C HIS A 690 14.01 19.88 19.38
N LEU A 691 13.66 18.82 20.11
CA LEU A 691 13.89 17.44 19.71
C LEU A 691 12.57 16.68 19.77
N ALA A 692 12.13 16.13 18.63
CA ALA A 692 11.03 15.19 18.56
C ALA A 692 11.55 13.78 18.81
N VAL A 693 10.86 13.03 19.67
CA VAL A 693 11.22 11.70 20.13
C VAL A 693 10.03 10.77 19.90
N GLY A 694 10.22 9.76 19.06
CA GLY A 694 9.25 8.71 18.79
C GLY A 694 9.59 7.43 19.54
N ASP A 695 8.59 6.76 20.11
CA ASP A 695 8.78 5.49 20.81
C ASP A 695 8.18 4.27 20.09
N LEU A 696 8.56 3.08 20.57
CA LEU A 696 8.12 1.80 20.03
C LEU A 696 6.59 1.56 20.13
N ARG A 697 5.86 2.35 20.94
CA ARG A 697 4.42 2.19 21.18
C ARG A 697 3.57 3.27 20.48
N GLY A 698 4.19 4.14 19.70
CA GLY A 698 3.46 5.15 18.91
C GLY A 698 3.31 6.51 19.59
N ARG A 699 4.05 6.77 20.67
CA ARG A 699 4.05 8.12 21.27
C ARG A 699 5.09 8.98 20.59
N VAL A 700 4.72 10.22 20.31
CA VAL A 700 5.64 11.28 19.88
C VAL A 700 5.68 12.34 20.98
N LEU A 701 6.89 12.63 21.45
CA LEU A 701 7.16 13.59 22.52
C LEU A 701 8.08 14.67 21.96
N VAL A 702 7.95 15.90 22.46
CA VAL A 702 8.87 16.99 22.09
C VAL A 702 9.52 17.57 23.33
N PHE A 703 10.84 17.72 23.29
CA PHE A 703 11.65 18.28 24.37
C PHE A 703 12.43 19.50 23.88
N LYS A 704 12.78 20.41 24.80
CA LYS A 704 13.77 21.46 24.54
C LYS A 704 15.18 20.88 24.68
N VAL A 705 16.05 21.22 23.74
CA VAL A 705 17.43 20.73 23.72
C VAL A 705 18.30 21.40 24.79
N SER A 706 17.96 22.64 25.19
CA SER A 706 18.75 23.43 26.13
C SER A 706 18.77 22.88 27.56
N ASP A 707 17.62 22.38 28.04
CA ASP A 707 17.42 21.96 29.43
C ASP A 707 16.72 20.60 29.57
N GLY A 708 16.35 19.95 28.46
CA GLY A 708 15.64 18.67 28.47
C GLY A 708 14.19 18.76 28.94
N SER A 709 13.62 19.96 29.07
CA SER A 709 12.23 20.14 29.51
C SER A 709 11.22 19.67 28.46
N LEU A 710 10.13 19.06 28.92
CA LEU A 710 9.05 18.58 28.06
C LEU A 710 8.24 19.76 27.51
N VAL A 711 8.05 19.79 26.18
CA VAL A 711 7.22 20.77 25.47
C VAL A 711 5.81 20.23 25.29
N THR A 712 5.67 19.00 24.79
CA THR A 712 4.37 18.32 24.62
C THR A 712 4.52 16.81 24.68
N ASP A 713 3.52 16.15 25.27
CA ASP A 713 3.33 14.69 25.34
C ASP A 713 1.97 14.24 24.79
N ARG A 714 1.22 15.14 24.16
CA ARG A 714 -0.16 14.88 23.72
C ARG A 714 -0.27 14.08 22.42
N TRP A 715 0.82 13.89 21.70
CA TRP A 715 0.81 13.24 20.38
C TRP A 715 0.91 11.72 20.51
N THR A 716 -0.24 11.08 20.70
CA THR A 716 -0.35 9.63 20.97
C THR A 716 -1.38 8.92 20.07
N ALA A 717 -1.69 9.47 18.89
CA ALA A 717 -2.70 8.87 18.00
C ALA A 717 -2.19 7.61 17.28
N HIS A 718 -0.88 7.50 17.05
CA HIS A 718 -0.30 6.28 16.49
C HIS A 718 -0.47 5.08 17.44
N THR A 719 -0.71 3.91 16.86
CA THR A 719 -0.97 2.66 17.59
C THR A 719 0.17 1.65 17.52
N ALA A 720 1.23 1.98 16.78
CA ALA A 720 2.42 1.15 16.60
C ALA A 720 3.71 1.99 16.59
N ARG A 721 4.86 1.31 16.47
CA ARG A 721 6.21 1.91 16.45
C ARG A 721 6.31 3.09 15.49
N ILE A 722 6.79 4.22 16.00
CA ILE A 722 7.22 5.35 15.17
C ILE A 722 8.50 4.98 14.43
N THR A 723 8.49 5.11 13.11
CA THR A 723 9.61 4.71 12.25
C THR A 723 10.40 5.91 11.74
N SER A 724 9.73 7.04 11.52
CA SER A 724 10.35 8.25 10.99
C SER A 724 9.63 9.51 11.48
N LEU A 725 10.41 10.55 11.72
CA LEU A 725 9.99 11.87 12.16
C LEU A 725 10.68 12.92 11.30
N SER A 726 9.97 13.97 10.91
CA SER A 726 10.57 15.09 10.18
C SER A 726 9.89 16.40 10.54
N TRP A 727 10.70 17.44 10.77
CA TRP A 727 10.22 18.79 11.06
C TRP A 727 10.03 19.57 9.77
N ASN A 728 9.02 20.44 9.76
CA ASN A 728 8.88 21.41 8.68
C ASN A 728 9.98 22.49 8.80
N ALA A 729 10.21 23.25 7.72
CA ALA A 729 11.27 24.26 7.68
C ALA A 729 11.11 25.38 8.72
N ALA A 730 9.88 25.65 9.16
CA ALA A 730 9.58 26.64 10.20
C ALA A 730 9.74 26.13 11.64
N GLY A 731 9.96 24.82 11.84
CA GLY A 731 10.01 24.20 13.18
C GLY A 731 8.67 24.22 13.94
N SER A 732 7.55 24.46 13.26
CA SER A 732 6.22 24.58 13.88
C SER A 732 5.40 23.28 13.84
N HIS A 733 5.70 22.41 12.88
CA HIS A 733 4.99 21.15 12.65
C HIS A 733 5.95 19.98 12.52
N VAL A 734 5.49 18.80 12.94
CA VAL A 734 6.20 17.53 12.82
C VAL A 734 5.35 16.56 12.03
N VAL A 735 5.92 15.89 11.04
CA VAL A 735 5.29 14.72 10.41
C VAL A 735 5.86 13.46 11.04
N SER A 736 5.00 12.48 11.33
CA SER A 736 5.41 11.16 11.79
C SER A 736 4.85 10.05 10.91
N GLY A 737 5.69 9.06 10.62
CA GLY A 737 5.30 7.80 10.00
C GLY A 737 5.40 6.65 11.01
N SER A 738 4.52 5.66 10.87
CA SER A 738 4.47 4.51 11.77
C SER A 738 4.17 3.19 11.04
N LEU A 739 4.47 2.09 11.73
CA LEU A 739 4.12 0.75 11.32
C LEU A 739 2.60 0.50 11.27
N ASP A 740 1.79 1.38 11.87
CA ASP A 740 0.33 1.33 11.78
C ASP A 740 -0.24 1.78 10.43
N THR A 741 0.63 1.98 9.44
CA THR A 741 0.34 2.41 8.05
C THR A 741 -0.05 3.87 7.88
N ASN A 742 -0.19 4.62 8.96
CA ASN A 742 -0.68 5.99 8.91
C ASN A 742 0.46 7.01 8.96
N ILE A 743 0.14 8.23 8.55
CA ILE A 743 0.98 9.41 8.72
C ILE A 743 0.17 10.44 9.50
N PHE A 744 0.79 11.06 10.51
CA PHE A 744 0.21 12.19 11.23
C PHE A 744 1.06 13.44 11.06
N VAL A 745 0.38 14.57 10.94
CA VAL A 745 1.00 15.91 10.98
C VAL A 745 0.56 16.61 12.25
N TRP A 746 1.53 16.93 13.09
CA TRP A 746 1.34 17.48 14.41
C TRP A 746 1.67 18.97 14.45
N SER A 747 0.93 19.74 15.25
CA SER A 747 1.18 21.17 15.46
C SER A 747 1.68 21.44 16.87
N LEU A 748 2.80 22.16 17.02
CA LEU A 748 3.26 22.64 18.32
C LEU A 748 2.34 23.72 18.91
N ALA A 749 1.76 24.57 18.07
CA ALA A 749 0.87 25.64 18.50
C ALA A 749 -0.48 25.09 18.99
N LYS A 750 -0.97 24.01 18.37
CA LYS A 750 -2.23 23.34 18.72
C LYS A 750 -1.99 21.83 18.95
N PRO A 751 -1.41 21.41 20.09
CA PRO A 751 -1.04 20.01 20.30
C PRO A 751 -2.21 19.02 20.36
N GLY A 752 -3.45 19.51 20.47
CA GLY A 752 -4.66 18.69 20.45
C GLY A 752 -5.23 18.46 19.05
N ASP A 753 -4.74 19.17 18.04
CA ASP A 753 -5.19 19.06 16.65
C ASP A 753 -4.10 18.40 15.82
N TRP A 754 -4.50 17.49 14.92
CA TRP A 754 -3.61 16.83 13.98
C TRP A 754 -4.31 16.59 12.64
N ILE A 755 -3.51 16.43 11.60
CA ILE A 755 -3.97 15.97 10.28
C ILE A 755 -3.56 14.50 10.16
N GLU A 756 -4.49 13.65 9.75
CA GLU A 756 -4.28 12.21 9.60
C GLU A 756 -4.35 11.83 8.12
N LEU A 757 -3.37 11.05 7.66
CA LEU A 757 -3.37 10.40 6.35
C LEU A 757 -3.41 8.89 6.58
N GLN A 758 -4.59 8.31 6.39
CA GLN A 758 -4.85 6.90 6.70
C GLN A 758 -4.37 5.96 5.60
N ASN A 759 -3.93 4.77 5.98
CA ASN A 759 -3.53 3.71 5.05
C ASN A 759 -2.49 4.17 4.02
N ALA A 760 -1.58 5.05 4.44
CA ALA A 760 -0.62 5.71 3.59
C ALA A 760 0.29 4.71 2.89
N HIS A 761 0.85 3.73 3.62
CA HIS A 761 1.67 2.67 3.03
C HIS A 761 1.28 1.31 3.58
N LYS A 762 1.08 0.34 2.69
CA LYS A 762 0.71 -1.00 3.10
C LYS A 762 1.88 -1.66 3.86
N GLU A 763 1.57 -2.27 4.99
CA GLU A 763 2.54 -2.87 5.94
C GLU A 763 3.42 -1.86 6.72
N GLY A 764 3.19 -0.55 6.55
CA GLY A 764 3.80 0.48 7.39
C GLY A 764 4.56 1.53 6.59
N VAL A 765 4.66 2.71 7.19
CA VAL A 765 5.49 3.82 6.73
C VAL A 765 6.89 3.65 7.32
N HIS A 766 7.93 3.90 6.55
CA HIS A 766 9.33 3.79 6.99
C HIS A 766 10.11 5.11 6.87
N GLY A 767 9.65 6.03 6.04
CA GLY A 767 10.25 7.35 5.87
C GLY A 767 9.20 8.43 5.64
N VAL A 768 9.39 9.60 6.23
CA VAL A 768 8.58 10.81 5.97
C VAL A 768 9.49 12.05 5.85
N GLY A 769 9.09 13.02 5.03
CA GLY A 769 9.81 14.26 4.81
C GLY A 769 8.89 15.39 4.31
N TRP A 770 9.39 16.62 4.35
CA TRP A 770 8.67 17.82 3.91
C TRP A 770 9.31 18.38 2.64
N VAL A 771 8.55 18.46 1.55
CA VAL A 771 9.03 18.97 0.25
C VAL A 771 8.29 20.25 -0.17
N ALA A 772 8.79 20.91 -1.22
CA ALA A 772 8.18 22.10 -1.81
C ALA A 772 7.89 23.21 -0.77
N GLY A 773 8.91 23.57 0.02
CA GLY A 773 8.81 24.63 1.03
C GLY A 773 7.82 24.32 2.16
N SER A 774 7.71 23.03 2.54
CA SER A 774 6.78 22.52 3.57
C SER A 774 5.30 22.56 3.20
N SER A 775 4.96 22.72 1.92
CA SER A 775 3.57 22.65 1.43
C SER A 775 3.10 21.22 1.14
N LYS A 776 4.06 20.29 0.98
CA LYS A 776 3.80 18.89 0.67
C LYS A 776 4.61 17.98 1.58
N ILE A 777 4.08 16.78 1.79
CA ILE A 777 4.74 15.71 2.53
C ILE A 777 5.10 14.61 1.54
N ILE A 778 6.29 14.04 1.70
CA ILE A 778 6.71 12.85 1.00
C ILE A 778 6.83 11.69 1.98
N SER A 779 6.45 10.50 1.56
CA SER A 779 6.58 9.30 2.39
C SER A 779 7.03 8.10 1.57
N ALA A 780 7.72 7.19 2.24
CA ALA A 780 8.11 5.90 1.69
C ALA A 780 7.80 4.79 2.70
N GLY A 781 7.51 3.59 2.20
CA GLY A 781 7.05 2.51 3.06
C GLY A 781 7.37 1.10 2.59
N ALA A 782 6.81 0.16 3.33
CA ALA A 782 7.05 -1.27 3.15
C ALA A 782 6.53 -1.83 1.82
N ASP A 783 5.60 -1.12 1.18
CA ASP A 783 5.08 -1.44 -0.15
C ASP A 783 6.00 -1.02 -1.30
N ALA A 784 7.21 -0.53 -1.00
CA ALA A 784 8.24 -0.11 -1.95
C ALA A 784 7.87 1.10 -2.83
N ALA A 785 6.78 1.80 -2.47
CA ALA A 785 6.35 3.01 -3.16
C ALA A 785 6.81 4.26 -2.42
N VAL A 786 6.92 5.36 -3.17
CA VAL A 786 7.03 6.72 -2.63
C VAL A 786 5.74 7.46 -2.94
N LYS A 787 5.19 8.19 -1.98
CA LYS A 787 3.93 8.93 -2.13
C LYS A 787 4.12 10.39 -1.76
N VAL A 788 3.50 11.27 -2.54
CA VAL A 788 3.47 12.71 -2.29
C VAL A 788 2.06 13.10 -1.87
N TRP A 789 1.98 13.88 -0.81
CA TRP A 789 0.74 14.29 -0.16
C TRP A 789 0.67 15.80 -0.11
N LYS A 790 -0.45 16.36 -0.56
CA LYS A 790 -0.74 17.78 -0.38
C LYS A 790 -1.35 17.99 1.00
N VAL A 791 -0.79 18.90 1.78
CA VAL A 791 -1.32 19.21 3.12
C VAL A 791 -1.82 20.65 3.14
N GLU A 792 -3.13 20.81 3.30
CA GLU A 792 -3.79 22.12 3.42
C GLU A 792 -4.19 22.37 4.89
N GLY A 793 -4.29 23.64 5.29
CA GLY A 793 -4.76 24.01 6.63
C GLY A 793 -3.69 24.00 7.73
N LEU A 794 -2.40 24.14 7.36
CA LEU A 794 -1.27 24.27 8.31
C LEU A 794 -1.19 25.64 9.03
N GLN A 795 -2.19 26.52 8.86
CA GLN A 795 -2.23 27.87 9.44
C GLN A 795 -2.87 27.93 10.83
#